data_AF-A0A1G7YFH5-F1
#
_entry.id   AF-A0A1G7YFH5-F1
#
_cell.length_a   1.000
_cell.length_b   1.000
_cell.length_c   1.000
_cell.angle_alpha   90.00
_cell.angle_beta   90.00
_cell.angle_gamma   90.00
#
_symmetry.space_group_name_H-M   'P 1'
#
loop_
_entity.id
_entity.type
_entity.pdbx_description
1 polymer ?
#
loop_
_entity_poly.entity_id
_entity_poly.type
_entity_poly.pdbx_seq_one_letter_code
_entity_poly.pdbx_strand_id
1 'polypeptide(L)'
;MITKAKYFIGGICMICGLASCSDMLESDSSRQLFDPALDQKTDSVFYAYGIMQAMQELADQYYYQNEMRGDLVSPTSKATTHLRNLASFTADATNKYDSVYLYYKVINNCNYYLAHRDTTLATGARNVVCNEYAAVASFRAWTYLQLTRQYGQVPYVTDPVTTIGQINANTQMTDYRTILTEEAKMMETLKARYTDEQLAVPTFNQNSRSAGMLNWGGGEKFFSPKKCFVPFNVVLGDIYLELGEYEKAATCYYQYLRYEGQLNTSNISVNYNNYMSPSYSRYSPIFKNFTEWPADFNDGKNSSIFNNTPIWENSFTHAASPGDVISYIPMAVNYTMGKTTDIPASYGYNYYGTERTSTVDVNDPMESIFDCPKTEDIQIVPSQAYCDSARRAQYYYYTEQVKVTPFNWIVKNVAVGDARAQSICQGVGADSTFVYTYKPSTAYVYLYRNATVWLHLAEAINRMGYPDAAFAVLKNGLHTELPNYRYLEVYLKDAEGNDSLDGDGNKVLDMTQSHLDDKYYLTPESYELLTTKLPFLAQENSEIFRNGAQKSFVGIHMHGAGAVEDLYSTYRYSNVLAAKLADINSKFSLGLTTYTKDDYINAMEDLLCDEYAMEFAFEGTRFSDLRRLALHKNQSGIYGGNFGDKWLSTKLQNNAPGITTQNCYLPYK
;
A
#
# COMPACT_ATOMS: atom_id res chain seq x y z
N MET A 1 12.77 26.07 65.36
CA MET A 1 13.90 25.12 65.29
C MET A 1 13.54 24.01 64.30
N ILE A 2 14.32 23.90 63.21
CA ILE A 2 14.78 22.65 62.56
C ILE A 2 13.68 21.74 61.93
N THR A 3 13.26 21.95 60.68
CA THR A 3 13.70 21.41 59.34
C THR A 3 12.95 20.19 58.78
N LYS A 4 12.34 20.41 57.60
CA LYS A 4 12.07 19.57 56.40
C LYS A 4 12.10 18.02 56.48
N ALA A 5 11.07 17.39 55.89
CA ALA A 5 11.21 16.19 55.06
C ALA A 5 10.20 16.23 53.88
N LYS A 6 10.67 15.80 52.70
CA LYS A 6 9.99 15.76 51.39
C LYS A 6 9.56 14.32 51.04
N TYR A 7 8.57 14.22 50.14
CA TYR A 7 8.21 13.11 49.22
C TYR A 7 7.74 11.75 49.76
N PHE A 8 6.52 11.34 49.37
CA PHE A 8 6.27 10.16 48.52
C PHE A 8 4.79 10.13 48.06
N ILE A 9 4.52 10.43 46.79
CA ILE A 9 3.32 9.98 46.08
C ILE A 9 3.86 9.00 45.04
N GLY A 10 3.56 7.72 45.22
CA GLY A 10 4.01 6.67 44.33
C GLY A 10 3.39 5.34 44.77
N GLY A 11 2.50 4.81 43.95
CA GLY A 11 1.95 3.47 44.11
C GLY A 11 0.45 3.40 43.88
N ILE A 12 0.06 3.25 42.61
CA ILE A 12 -1.01 2.39 42.07
C ILE A 12 -0.88 2.52 40.54
N CYS A 13 -0.03 1.69 39.93
CA CYS A 13 0.04 1.54 38.46
C CYS A 13 0.62 0.18 38.05
N MET A 14 0.48 -0.87 38.87
CA MET A 14 1.25 -2.11 38.70
C MET A 14 0.43 -3.40 38.90
N ILE A 15 -0.80 -3.45 38.36
CA ILE A 15 -1.64 -4.68 38.38
C ILE A 15 -2.27 -5.03 37.02
N CYS A 16 -2.20 -4.19 35.98
CA CYS A 16 -2.95 -4.43 34.72
C CYS A 16 -2.23 -5.24 33.62
N GLY A 17 -1.02 -5.79 33.87
CA GLY A 17 -0.21 -6.49 32.86
C GLY A 17 -0.28 -8.02 32.86
N LEU A 18 -1.20 -8.64 33.61
CA LEU A 18 -1.26 -10.12 33.75
C LEU A 18 -2.37 -10.80 32.95
N ALA A 19 -3.30 -10.05 32.35
CA ALA A 19 -4.50 -10.63 31.74
C ALA A 19 -4.29 -11.17 30.31
N SER A 20 -3.35 -10.64 29.54
CA SER A 20 -3.16 -11.07 28.14
C SER A 20 -2.21 -12.24 27.97
N CYS A 21 -1.28 -12.40 28.91
CA CYS A 21 -0.37 -13.53 28.95
C CYS A 21 -1.11 -14.87 29.15
N SER A 22 -2.24 -14.90 29.86
CA SER A 22 -3.03 -16.14 30.05
C SER A 22 -3.71 -16.61 28.75
N ASP A 23 -4.18 -15.68 27.92
CA ASP A 23 -4.92 -15.98 26.69
C ASP A 23 -4.02 -16.62 25.62
N MET A 24 -2.69 -16.48 25.77
CA MET A 24 -1.70 -17.09 24.88
C MET A 24 -1.82 -18.63 24.79
N LEU A 25 -2.44 -19.29 25.77
CA LEU A 25 -2.70 -20.73 25.76
C LEU A 25 -4.17 -21.13 25.54
N GLU A 26 -5.11 -20.21 25.34
CA GLU A 26 -6.50 -20.59 25.03
C GLU A 26 -6.61 -21.04 23.56
N SER A 27 -6.16 -22.28 23.31
CA SER A 27 -6.51 -23.02 22.11
C SER A 27 -7.78 -23.82 22.37
N ASP A 28 -8.94 -23.32 21.95
CA ASP A 28 -10.12 -24.16 21.68
C ASP A 28 -9.88 -25.01 20.42
N SER A 29 -8.83 -25.82 20.44
CA SER A 29 -8.56 -26.85 19.45
C SER A 29 -8.34 -28.17 20.17
N SER A 30 -9.36 -29.01 20.18
CA SER A 30 -9.29 -30.41 20.62
C SER A 30 -8.46 -31.30 19.68
N ARG A 31 -7.56 -30.72 18.88
CA ARG A 31 -6.61 -31.38 17.98
C ARG A 31 -5.25 -30.69 18.07
N GLN A 32 -4.65 -30.70 19.25
CA GLN A 32 -3.23 -30.45 19.39
C GLN A 32 -2.48 -31.64 18.77
N LEU A 33 -1.77 -31.41 17.66
CA LEU A 33 -0.74 -32.32 17.17
C LEU A 33 0.45 -32.20 18.13
N PHE A 34 0.53 -33.09 19.10
CA PHE A 34 1.79 -33.33 19.81
C PHE A 34 2.71 -34.10 18.86
N ASP A 35 3.79 -33.42 18.45
CA ASP A 35 5.06 -34.01 18.02
C ASP A 35 5.00 -35.06 16.89
N PRO A 36 4.67 -34.70 15.63
CA PRO A 36 5.30 -35.32 14.49
C PRO A 36 6.64 -34.63 14.24
N ALA A 37 7.74 -35.38 14.23
CA ALA A 37 9.04 -34.90 13.78
C ALA A 37 8.87 -34.16 12.43
N LEU A 38 9.33 -32.90 12.34
CA LEU A 38 9.25 -32.09 11.12
C LEU A 38 10.34 -32.48 10.09
N ASP A 39 10.52 -33.78 9.88
CA ASP A 39 11.54 -34.35 9.00
C ASP A 39 10.99 -34.77 7.62
N GLN A 40 9.66 -34.73 7.43
CA GLN A 40 9.01 -35.03 6.15
C GLN A 40 8.52 -33.78 5.40
N LYS A 41 8.54 -33.86 4.07
CA LYS A 41 8.04 -32.82 3.15
C LYS A 41 6.52 -32.58 3.25
N THR A 42 5.73 -33.57 3.67
CA THR A 42 4.27 -33.40 3.80
C THR A 42 3.89 -32.57 5.01
N ASP A 43 4.64 -32.69 6.10
CA ASP A 43 4.32 -32.09 7.39
C ASP A 43 4.55 -30.58 7.36
N SER A 44 5.52 -30.17 6.56
CA SER A 44 5.92 -28.79 6.29
C SER A 44 4.78 -27.89 5.77
N VAL A 45 4.05 -28.37 4.77
CA VAL A 45 2.94 -27.66 4.15
C VAL A 45 1.77 -27.46 5.13
N PHE A 46 1.53 -28.41 6.04
CA PHE A 46 0.48 -28.29 7.05
C PHE A 46 0.80 -27.20 8.09
N TYR A 47 2.07 -27.00 8.46
CA TYR A 47 2.46 -25.90 9.36
C TYR A 47 2.33 -24.53 8.70
N ALA A 48 2.68 -24.40 7.43
CA ALA A 48 2.44 -23.16 6.67
C ALA A 48 0.93 -22.82 6.65
N TYR A 49 0.05 -23.82 6.49
CA TYR A 49 -1.40 -23.61 6.60
C TYR A 49 -1.86 -23.25 8.02
N GLY A 50 -1.23 -23.82 9.07
CA GLY A 50 -1.51 -23.42 10.46
C GLY A 50 -1.17 -21.95 10.74
N ILE A 51 -0.07 -21.45 10.17
CA ILE A 51 0.28 -20.02 10.23
C ILE A 51 -0.74 -19.18 9.45
N MET A 52 -1.14 -19.61 8.24
CA MET A 52 -2.17 -18.90 7.46
C MET A 52 -3.52 -18.85 8.17
N GLN A 53 -3.92 -19.89 8.91
CA GLN A 53 -5.13 -19.87 9.73
C GLN A 53 -5.02 -18.83 10.85
N ALA A 54 -3.87 -18.74 11.53
CA ALA A 54 -3.64 -17.70 12.54
C ALA A 54 -3.66 -16.29 11.91
N MET A 55 -3.16 -16.13 10.67
CA MET A 55 -3.27 -14.89 9.92
C MET A 55 -4.74 -14.52 9.63
N GLN A 56 -5.61 -15.49 9.28
CA GLN A 56 -7.04 -15.22 9.12
C GLN A 56 -7.70 -14.73 10.41
N GLU A 57 -7.29 -15.25 11.57
CA GLU A 57 -7.81 -14.79 12.86
C GLU A 57 -7.36 -13.36 13.20
N LEU A 58 -6.15 -12.98 12.79
CA LEU A 58 -5.61 -11.63 12.95
C LEU A 58 -6.18 -10.62 11.93
N ALA A 59 -6.72 -11.08 10.80
CA ALA A 59 -7.00 -10.27 9.62
C ALA A 59 -7.88 -9.04 9.90
N ASP A 60 -9.03 -9.23 10.56
CA ASP A 60 -9.96 -8.13 10.89
C ASP A 60 -9.30 -7.11 11.82
N GLN A 61 -8.59 -7.59 12.84
CA GLN A 61 -7.88 -6.70 13.76
C GLN A 61 -6.83 -5.87 13.03
N TYR A 62 -5.96 -6.52 12.24
CA TYR A 62 -4.95 -5.83 11.43
C TYR A 62 -5.57 -4.76 10.53
N TYR A 63 -6.65 -5.11 9.83
CA TYR A 63 -7.32 -4.22 8.90
C TYR A 63 -7.92 -3.00 9.61
N TYR A 64 -8.76 -3.22 10.63
CA TYR A 64 -9.48 -2.14 11.30
C TYR A 64 -8.56 -1.26 12.15
N GLN A 65 -7.53 -1.83 12.79
CA GLN A 65 -6.53 -1.02 13.49
C GLN A 65 -5.84 -0.04 12.54
N ASN A 66 -5.54 -0.46 11.30
CA ASN A 66 -4.85 0.42 10.37
C ASN A 66 -5.76 1.38 9.59
N GLU A 67 -6.97 0.96 9.25
CA GLU A 67 -7.88 1.80 8.47
C GLU A 67 -8.59 2.82 9.35
N MET A 68 -9.21 2.38 10.47
CA MET A 68 -10.01 3.26 11.33
C MET A 68 -9.16 4.35 11.99
N ARG A 69 -7.90 4.05 12.30
CA ARG A 69 -6.96 4.99 12.93
C ARG A 69 -6.27 5.92 11.91
N GLY A 70 -6.59 5.77 10.62
CA GLY A 70 -6.15 6.65 9.54
C GLY A 70 -7.09 7.85 9.34
N ASP A 71 -6.85 8.57 8.24
CA ASP A 71 -7.60 9.78 7.83
C ASP A 71 -8.58 9.54 6.67
N LEU A 72 -8.63 8.33 6.09
CA LEU A 72 -9.40 8.07 4.86
C LEU A 72 -10.84 7.63 5.09
N VAL A 73 -11.17 7.19 6.29
CA VAL A 73 -12.50 6.70 6.66
C VAL A 73 -13.10 7.49 7.81
N SER A 74 -14.43 7.48 7.89
CA SER A 74 -15.18 8.01 9.02
C SER A 74 -16.26 7.00 9.44
N PRO A 75 -16.45 6.76 10.76
CA PRO A 75 -17.52 5.91 11.23
C PRO A 75 -18.88 6.57 11.03
N THR A 76 -19.90 5.78 10.68
CA THR A 76 -21.28 6.24 10.58
C THR A 76 -22.01 6.14 11.93
N SER A 77 -23.29 6.55 11.97
CA SER A 77 -24.18 6.28 13.11
C SER A 77 -24.43 4.78 13.36
N LYS A 78 -24.21 3.93 12.35
CA LYS A 78 -24.35 2.47 12.43
C LYS A 78 -23.08 1.76 12.89
N ALA A 79 -21.93 2.44 12.92
CA ALA A 79 -20.67 1.86 13.36
C ALA A 79 -20.79 1.25 14.77
N THR A 80 -20.14 0.11 15.00
CA THR A 80 -20.00 -0.41 16.36
C THR A 80 -19.18 0.53 17.24
N THR A 81 -19.37 0.44 18.56
CA THR A 81 -18.55 1.19 19.52
C THR A 81 -17.06 0.87 19.38
N HIS A 82 -16.70 -0.38 19.03
CA HIS A 82 -15.31 -0.77 18.81
C HIS A 82 -14.65 0.00 17.65
N LEU A 83 -15.33 0.11 16.50
CA LEU A 83 -14.81 0.88 15.36
C LEU A 83 -14.74 2.38 15.67
N ARG A 84 -15.76 2.94 16.32
CA ARG A 84 -15.73 4.35 16.76
C ARG A 84 -14.54 4.62 17.69
N ASN A 85 -14.31 3.75 18.67
CA ASN A 85 -13.23 3.91 19.64
C ASN A 85 -11.84 3.81 18.98
N LEU A 86 -11.67 2.99 17.94
CA LEU A 86 -10.46 2.99 17.13
C LEU A 86 -10.28 4.34 16.43
N ALA A 87 -11.32 4.84 15.75
CA ALA A 87 -11.27 6.09 15.00
C ALA A 87 -10.96 7.32 15.88
N SER A 88 -11.51 7.35 17.09
CA SER A 88 -11.28 8.43 18.05
C SER A 88 -10.03 8.23 18.93
N PHE A 89 -9.25 7.16 18.72
CA PHE A 89 -8.10 6.80 19.57
C PHE A 89 -8.46 6.66 21.06
N THR A 90 -9.69 6.20 21.34
CA THR A 90 -10.19 5.93 22.70
C THR A 90 -10.44 4.44 22.93
N ALA A 91 -9.88 3.58 22.08
CA ALA A 91 -9.90 2.14 22.29
C ALA A 91 -9.20 1.80 23.62
N ASP A 92 -9.87 0.98 24.40
CA ASP A 92 -9.32 0.37 25.60
C ASP A 92 -9.29 -1.15 25.44
N ALA A 93 -8.82 -1.84 26.48
CA ALA A 93 -8.67 -3.29 26.50
C ALA A 93 -9.97 -4.09 26.33
N THR A 94 -11.14 -3.45 26.30
CA THR A 94 -12.41 -4.13 26.00
C THR A 94 -12.73 -4.11 24.50
N ASN A 95 -11.90 -3.44 23.69
CA ASN A 95 -12.10 -3.35 22.27
C ASN A 95 -11.84 -4.70 21.58
N LYS A 96 -12.81 -5.18 20.79
CA LYS A 96 -12.72 -6.43 20.00
C LYS A 96 -11.46 -6.50 19.13
N TYR A 97 -10.95 -5.35 18.69
CA TYR A 97 -9.79 -5.24 17.80
C TYR A 97 -8.53 -4.77 18.53
N ASP A 98 -8.43 -5.00 19.84
CA ASP A 98 -7.25 -4.66 20.66
C ASP A 98 -6.78 -5.90 21.42
N SER A 99 -6.19 -6.86 20.70
CA SER A 99 -5.68 -8.11 21.24
C SER A 99 -4.26 -8.40 20.73
N VAL A 100 -3.24 -8.18 21.56
CA VAL A 100 -1.86 -8.58 21.24
C VAL A 100 -1.73 -10.09 21.05
N TYR A 101 -2.61 -10.88 21.69
CA TYR A 101 -2.63 -12.34 21.61
C TYR A 101 -2.69 -12.83 20.15
N LEU A 102 -3.52 -12.22 19.30
CA LEU A 102 -3.64 -12.63 17.90
C LEU A 102 -2.32 -12.49 17.12
N TYR A 103 -1.53 -11.45 17.41
CA TYR A 103 -0.19 -11.30 16.85
C TYR A 103 0.78 -12.36 17.42
N TYR A 104 0.78 -12.58 18.73
CA TYR A 104 1.66 -13.58 19.35
C TYR A 104 1.29 -15.01 18.96
N LYS A 105 0.04 -15.29 18.60
CA LYS A 105 -0.37 -16.58 18.05
C LYS A 105 0.34 -16.88 16.73
N VAL A 106 0.41 -15.90 15.82
CA VAL A 106 1.16 -16.03 14.57
C VAL A 106 2.66 -16.18 14.87
N ILE A 107 3.22 -15.32 15.73
CA ILE A 107 4.64 -15.36 16.12
C ILE A 107 5.02 -16.71 16.72
N ASN A 108 4.22 -17.26 17.63
CA ASN A 108 4.52 -18.52 18.29
C ASN A 108 4.48 -19.70 17.31
N ASN A 109 3.53 -19.71 16.38
CA ASN A 109 3.49 -20.71 15.30
C ASN A 109 4.74 -20.63 14.42
N CYS A 110 5.20 -19.41 14.08
CA CYS A 110 6.46 -19.21 13.37
C CYS A 110 7.66 -19.70 14.18
N ASN A 111 7.75 -19.33 15.47
CA ASN A 111 8.86 -19.73 16.35
C ASN A 111 8.95 -21.24 16.46
N TYR A 112 7.81 -21.92 16.68
CA TYR A 112 7.75 -23.37 16.74
C TYR A 112 8.33 -24.00 15.46
N TYR A 113 7.90 -23.53 14.30
CA TYR A 113 8.40 -24.03 13.03
C TYR A 113 9.91 -23.77 12.86
N LEU A 114 10.37 -22.54 13.11
CA LEU A 114 11.77 -22.15 12.92
C LEU A 114 12.72 -22.91 13.86
N ALA A 115 12.27 -23.25 15.07
CA ALA A 115 13.07 -23.99 16.03
C ALA A 115 13.19 -25.49 15.73
N HIS A 116 12.18 -26.09 15.11
CA HIS A 116 12.10 -27.56 14.95
C HIS A 116 12.31 -28.06 13.52
N ARG A 117 12.28 -27.17 12.51
CA ARG A 117 12.44 -27.60 11.12
C ARG A 117 13.88 -28.02 10.81
N ASP A 118 14.05 -29.25 10.33
CA ASP A 118 15.32 -29.69 9.75
C ASP A 118 15.63 -28.90 8.47
N THR A 119 16.70 -28.10 8.53
CA THR A 119 17.16 -27.25 7.42
C THR A 119 18.12 -27.97 6.47
N THR A 120 18.49 -29.21 6.77
CA THR A 120 19.46 -30.01 5.97
C THR A 120 18.81 -30.85 4.87
N LEU A 121 17.47 -30.93 4.85
CA LEU A 121 16.72 -31.73 3.87
C LEU A 121 16.95 -31.23 2.43
N ALA A 122 17.40 -32.13 1.56
CA ALA A 122 17.71 -31.85 0.17
C ALA A 122 17.22 -32.96 -0.77
N THR A 123 16.91 -32.60 -2.03
CA THR A 123 16.69 -33.54 -3.13
C THR A 123 17.77 -33.30 -4.18
N GLY A 124 18.77 -34.20 -4.25
CA GLY A 124 19.98 -33.97 -5.03
C GLY A 124 20.77 -32.78 -4.46
N ALA A 125 21.14 -31.83 -5.32
CA ALA A 125 21.86 -30.60 -4.91
C ALA A 125 20.93 -29.47 -4.39
N ARG A 126 19.61 -29.64 -4.45
CA ARG A 126 18.64 -28.59 -4.08
C ARG A 126 18.15 -28.78 -2.66
N ASN A 127 18.41 -27.79 -1.79
CA ASN A 127 17.74 -27.68 -0.49
C ASN A 127 16.26 -27.42 -0.73
N VAL A 128 15.38 -28.29 -0.22
CA VAL A 128 13.93 -28.23 -0.48
C VAL A 128 13.17 -27.45 0.59
N VAL A 129 13.86 -26.92 1.60
CA VAL A 129 13.27 -26.26 2.78
C VAL A 129 13.50 -24.75 2.78
N CYS A 130 14.55 -24.28 2.08
CA CYS A 130 14.98 -22.88 2.08
C CYS A 130 13.85 -21.87 1.85
N ASN A 131 13.02 -22.07 0.83
CA ASN A 131 11.90 -21.19 0.49
C ASN A 131 10.82 -21.15 1.58
N GLU A 132 10.46 -22.31 2.14
CA GLU A 132 9.46 -22.41 3.20
C GLU A 132 9.98 -21.80 4.50
N TYR A 133 11.24 -22.06 4.85
CA TYR A 133 11.89 -21.47 6.02
C TYR A 133 11.99 -19.94 5.91
N ALA A 134 12.40 -19.43 4.75
CA ALA A 134 12.43 -17.99 4.47
C ALA A 134 11.02 -17.37 4.53
N ALA A 135 10.00 -18.09 4.05
CA ALA A 135 8.62 -17.62 4.11
C ALA A 135 8.06 -17.56 5.53
N VAL A 136 8.37 -18.54 6.40
CA VAL A 136 7.98 -18.51 7.82
C VAL A 136 8.71 -17.40 8.58
N ALA A 137 10.01 -17.20 8.29
CA ALA A 137 10.75 -16.06 8.81
C ALA A 137 10.11 -14.71 8.38
N SER A 138 9.65 -14.63 7.13
CA SER A 138 8.96 -13.44 6.59
C SER A 138 7.63 -13.18 7.29
N PHE A 139 6.83 -14.23 7.59
CA PHE A 139 5.62 -14.07 8.40
C PHE A 139 5.91 -13.52 9.79
N ARG A 140 6.95 -14.03 10.47
CA ARG A 140 7.31 -13.55 11.81
C ARG A 140 7.76 -12.08 11.78
N ALA A 141 8.65 -11.76 10.85
CA ALA A 141 9.17 -10.41 10.65
C ALA A 141 8.03 -9.43 10.33
N TRP A 142 7.10 -9.82 9.44
CA TRP A 142 5.92 -9.04 9.11
C TRP A 142 5.01 -8.84 10.33
N THR A 143 4.80 -9.89 11.11
CA THR A 143 3.92 -9.84 12.30
C THR A 143 4.50 -8.93 13.36
N TYR A 144 5.81 -8.98 13.62
CA TYR A 144 6.48 -8.04 14.52
C TYR A 144 6.45 -6.59 13.99
N LEU A 145 6.63 -6.40 12.68
CA LEU A 145 6.47 -5.08 12.06
C LEU A 145 5.06 -4.51 12.31
N GLN A 146 4.01 -5.28 12.05
CA GLN A 146 2.65 -4.80 12.28
C GLN A 146 2.36 -4.62 13.78
N LEU A 147 2.76 -5.55 14.64
CA LEU A 147 2.54 -5.47 16.08
C LEU A 147 3.20 -4.20 16.66
N THR A 148 4.45 -3.94 16.30
CA THR A 148 5.18 -2.77 16.81
C THR A 148 4.64 -1.44 16.29
N ARG A 149 4.06 -1.40 15.08
CA ARG A 149 3.33 -0.22 14.58
C ARG A 149 2.12 0.14 15.44
N GLN A 150 1.46 -0.85 16.04
CA GLN A 150 0.25 -0.63 16.83
C GLN A 150 0.53 -0.30 18.31
N TYR A 151 1.52 -0.95 18.91
CA TYR A 151 1.78 -0.86 20.37
C TYR A 151 3.11 -0.16 20.72
N GLY A 152 4.03 0.04 19.77
CA GLY A 152 5.29 0.77 19.96
C GLY A 152 6.37 -0.02 20.70
N GLN A 153 6.03 -0.63 21.84
CA GLN A 153 6.93 -1.49 22.62
C GLN A 153 6.20 -2.75 23.03
N VAL A 154 6.85 -3.90 22.84
CA VAL A 154 6.26 -5.22 23.11
C VAL A 154 7.35 -6.20 23.57
N PRO A 155 7.01 -7.30 24.27
CA PRO A 155 7.95 -8.38 24.53
C PRO A 155 8.48 -9.03 23.25
N TYR A 156 9.79 -9.24 23.18
CA TYR A 156 10.42 -9.89 22.04
C TYR A 156 10.64 -11.37 22.32
N VAL A 157 9.87 -12.22 21.65
CA VAL A 157 9.84 -13.67 21.86
C VAL A 157 10.25 -14.38 20.57
N THR A 158 11.39 -15.06 20.59
CA THR A 158 11.91 -15.83 19.44
C THR A 158 11.84 -17.34 19.65
N ASP A 159 11.74 -17.78 20.90
CA ASP A 159 11.63 -19.19 21.25
C ASP A 159 10.16 -19.63 21.27
N PRO A 160 9.86 -20.91 20.94
CA PRO A 160 8.51 -21.43 21.04
C PRO A 160 8.04 -21.44 22.49
N VAL A 161 6.86 -20.89 22.73
CA VAL A 161 6.22 -20.88 24.04
C VAL A 161 5.13 -21.94 24.08
N THR A 162 5.31 -22.94 24.94
CA THR A 162 4.42 -24.11 25.05
C THR A 162 3.76 -24.24 26.42
N THR A 163 4.12 -23.37 27.37
CA THR A 163 3.61 -23.41 28.75
C THR A 163 3.34 -22.00 29.30
N ILE A 164 2.40 -21.87 30.24
CA ILE A 164 2.08 -20.58 30.91
C ILE A 164 3.30 -20.00 31.63
N GLY A 165 4.16 -20.85 32.20
CA GLY A 165 5.36 -20.42 32.91
C GLY A 165 6.38 -19.68 32.04
N GLN A 166 6.52 -20.09 30.78
CA GLN A 166 7.43 -19.43 29.83
C GLN A 166 6.90 -18.05 29.37
N ILE A 167 5.59 -17.85 29.37
CA ILE A 167 4.96 -16.54 29.07
C ILE A 167 5.29 -15.54 30.16
N ASN A 168 5.13 -15.96 31.41
CA ASN A 168 5.38 -15.12 32.59
C ASN A 168 6.85 -14.74 32.75
N ALA A 169 7.77 -15.43 32.07
CA ALA A 169 9.19 -15.10 32.05
C ALA A 169 9.55 -14.05 31.00
N ASN A 170 8.70 -13.83 29.99
CA ASN A 170 9.00 -12.95 28.86
C ASN A 170 8.14 -11.67 28.89
N THR A 171 8.31 -10.89 29.96
CA THR A 171 7.56 -9.64 30.21
C THR A 171 8.35 -8.38 29.86
N GLN A 172 9.60 -8.51 29.39
CA GLN A 172 10.46 -7.36 29.11
C GLN A 172 9.99 -6.63 27.84
N MET A 173 9.40 -5.44 28.03
CA MET A 173 9.06 -4.56 26.92
C MET A 173 10.32 -4.14 26.17
N THR A 174 10.32 -4.39 24.86
CA THR A 174 11.41 -4.05 23.96
C THR A 174 10.89 -3.04 22.94
N ASP A 175 11.69 -2.00 22.70
CA ASP A 175 11.35 -0.96 21.72
C ASP A 175 11.30 -1.50 20.29
N TYR A 176 10.39 -0.97 19.47
CA TYR A 176 10.22 -1.40 18.09
C TYR A 176 11.53 -1.39 17.30
N ARG A 177 12.39 -0.38 17.45
CA ARG A 177 13.64 -0.31 16.66
C ARG A 177 14.56 -1.48 16.97
N THR A 178 14.64 -1.88 18.23
CA THR A 178 15.45 -3.04 18.66
C THR A 178 14.88 -4.32 18.07
N ILE A 179 13.57 -4.54 18.18
CA ILE A 179 12.90 -5.74 17.64
C ILE A 179 13.14 -5.85 16.12
N LEU A 180 12.86 -4.77 15.39
CA LEU A 180 13.00 -4.75 13.94
C LEU A 180 14.45 -4.91 13.49
N THR A 181 15.42 -4.40 14.26
CA THR A 181 16.85 -4.63 14.01
C THR A 181 17.22 -6.11 14.14
N GLU A 182 16.70 -6.80 15.16
CA GLU A 182 16.97 -8.23 15.35
C GLU A 182 16.29 -9.11 14.29
N GLU A 183 15.05 -8.78 13.90
CA GLU A 183 14.37 -9.46 12.78
C GLU A 183 15.13 -9.23 11.46
N ALA A 184 15.59 -8.01 11.17
CA ALA A 184 16.43 -7.73 10.01
C ALA A 184 17.73 -8.55 10.01
N LYS A 185 18.42 -8.66 11.16
CA LYS A 185 19.65 -9.49 11.29
C LYS A 185 19.40 -10.97 10.99
N MET A 186 18.28 -11.52 11.48
CA MET A 186 17.90 -12.89 11.15
C MET A 186 17.71 -13.03 9.63
N MET A 187 16.96 -12.13 9.02
CA MET A 187 16.72 -12.16 7.58
C MET A 187 18.03 -12.02 6.78
N GLU A 188 18.91 -11.09 7.14
CA GLU A 188 20.23 -10.96 6.50
C GLU A 188 21.09 -12.24 6.64
N THR A 189 20.98 -12.95 7.75
CA THR A 189 21.65 -14.25 7.92
C THR A 189 21.13 -15.30 6.93
N LEU A 190 19.82 -15.29 6.64
CA LEU A 190 19.21 -16.15 5.62
C LEU A 190 19.63 -15.72 4.21
N LYS A 191 19.67 -14.41 3.96
CA LYS A 191 20.10 -13.82 2.69
C LYS A 191 21.55 -14.13 2.35
N ALA A 192 22.43 -14.17 3.35
CA ALA A 192 23.83 -14.58 3.18
C ALA A 192 23.99 -16.10 2.93
N ARG A 193 23.00 -16.90 3.33
CA ARG A 193 23.03 -18.37 3.23
C ARG A 193 22.42 -18.90 1.93
N TYR A 194 21.40 -18.23 1.40
CA TYR A 194 20.58 -18.71 0.30
C TYR A 194 20.59 -17.76 -0.90
N THR A 195 20.37 -18.30 -2.09
CA THR A 195 20.22 -17.47 -3.31
C THR A 195 18.87 -16.77 -3.35
N ASP A 196 18.71 -15.72 -4.17
CA ASP A 196 17.43 -15.02 -4.35
C ASP A 196 16.29 -15.98 -4.78
N GLU A 197 16.59 -16.96 -5.65
CA GLU A 197 15.61 -17.98 -6.05
C GLU A 197 15.17 -18.87 -4.88
N GLN A 198 16.08 -19.15 -3.94
CA GLN A 198 15.82 -19.96 -2.75
C GLN A 198 15.06 -19.18 -1.66
N LEU A 199 15.10 -17.85 -1.69
CA LEU A 199 14.36 -16.97 -0.78
C LEU A 199 12.96 -16.61 -1.32
N ALA A 200 12.70 -16.86 -2.60
CA ALA A 200 11.42 -16.59 -3.21
C ALA A 200 10.28 -17.39 -2.54
N VAL A 201 9.08 -16.81 -2.55
CA VAL A 201 7.91 -17.46 -1.94
C VAL A 201 7.67 -18.88 -2.48
N PRO A 202 7.26 -19.84 -1.63
CA PRO A 202 7.03 -21.22 -2.04
C PRO A 202 6.05 -21.35 -3.21
N THR A 203 6.38 -22.23 -4.16
CA THR A 203 5.49 -22.58 -5.28
C THR A 203 4.80 -23.91 -4.99
N PHE A 204 3.53 -23.99 -5.38
CA PHE A 204 2.70 -25.18 -5.19
C PHE A 204 2.32 -25.76 -6.55
N ASN A 205 1.98 -27.05 -6.57
CA ASN A 205 1.60 -27.76 -7.81
C ASN A 205 0.33 -27.18 -8.49
N GLN A 206 -0.44 -26.35 -7.80
CA GLN A 206 -1.57 -25.62 -8.35
C GLN A 206 -1.50 -24.15 -7.92
N ASN A 207 -1.59 -23.26 -8.92
CA ASN A 207 -1.54 -21.80 -8.73
C ASN A 207 -2.89 -21.19 -8.34
N SER A 208 -3.95 -21.99 -8.34
CA SER A 208 -5.33 -21.63 -7.98
C SER A 208 -5.95 -22.76 -7.15
N ARG A 209 -6.67 -22.43 -6.09
CA ARG A 209 -7.45 -23.32 -5.23
C ARG A 209 -8.83 -22.71 -5.01
N SER A 210 -9.85 -23.55 -4.98
CA SER A 210 -11.18 -23.14 -4.56
C SER A 210 -11.23 -22.89 -3.04
N ALA A 211 -11.85 -21.78 -2.66
CA ALA A 211 -12.26 -21.47 -1.29
C ALA A 211 -13.75 -21.78 -1.05
N GLY A 212 -14.46 -22.33 -2.04
CA GLY A 212 -15.88 -22.70 -1.97
C GLY A 212 -16.80 -21.76 -2.75
N MET A 213 -18.08 -22.16 -2.83
CA MET A 213 -19.13 -21.40 -3.51
C MET A 213 -19.66 -20.26 -2.63
N LEU A 214 -19.99 -19.14 -3.29
CA LEU A 214 -20.66 -18.01 -2.66
C LEU A 214 -22.16 -18.31 -2.51
N ASN A 215 -22.73 -17.98 -1.35
CA ASN A 215 -24.10 -18.33 -0.98
C ASN A 215 -25.18 -17.69 -1.86
N TRP A 216 -24.88 -16.53 -2.45
CA TRP A 216 -25.81 -15.73 -3.26
C TRP A 216 -25.69 -16.01 -4.77
N GLY A 217 -24.97 -17.06 -5.17
CA GLY A 217 -24.90 -17.50 -6.58
C GLY A 217 -23.83 -16.82 -7.43
N GLY A 218 -22.87 -16.12 -6.82
CA GLY A 218 -21.74 -15.43 -7.49
C GLY A 218 -20.63 -16.30 -8.06
N GLY A 219 -20.85 -17.60 -8.15
CA GLY A 219 -19.82 -18.56 -8.50
C GLY A 219 -18.89 -18.91 -7.33
N GLU A 220 -17.71 -19.39 -7.69
CA GLU A 220 -16.72 -19.96 -6.79
C GLU A 220 -15.62 -18.94 -6.47
N LYS A 221 -15.24 -18.81 -5.19
CA LYS A 221 -14.10 -18.00 -4.77
C LYS A 221 -12.82 -18.80 -5.02
N PHE A 222 -11.82 -18.20 -5.66
CA PHE A 222 -10.51 -18.82 -5.85
C PHE A 222 -9.39 -18.01 -5.25
N PHE A 223 -8.43 -18.68 -4.62
CA PHE A 223 -7.20 -18.07 -4.11
C PHE A 223 -5.95 -18.74 -4.67
N SER A 224 -4.81 -18.03 -4.65
CA SER A 224 -3.50 -18.57 -5.01
C SER A 224 -2.68 -18.82 -3.74
N PRO A 225 -2.29 -20.08 -3.47
CA PRO A 225 -1.46 -20.41 -2.30
C PRO A 225 -0.15 -19.61 -2.23
N LYS A 226 0.47 -19.32 -3.39
CA LYS A 226 1.70 -18.52 -3.48
C LYS A 226 1.49 -17.09 -2.96
N LYS A 227 0.32 -16.48 -3.23
CA LYS A 227 -0.04 -15.13 -2.81
C LYS A 227 -0.50 -15.05 -1.34
N CYS A 228 -0.57 -16.18 -0.63
CA CYS A 228 -0.87 -16.18 0.80
C CYS A 228 0.38 -15.92 1.66
N PHE A 229 1.57 -15.86 1.05
CA PHE A 229 2.83 -15.61 1.73
C PHE A 229 3.25 -14.15 1.62
N VAL A 230 3.99 -13.68 2.63
CA VAL A 230 4.66 -12.37 2.59
C VAL A 230 6.02 -12.53 1.90
N PRO A 231 6.33 -11.76 0.83
CA PRO A 231 7.60 -11.87 0.14
C PRO A 231 8.77 -11.39 0.98
N PHE A 232 9.88 -12.14 0.94
CA PHE A 232 11.05 -11.94 1.78
C PHE A 232 11.66 -10.54 1.62
N ASN A 233 11.99 -10.17 0.38
CA ASN A 233 12.61 -8.87 0.11
C ASN A 233 11.65 -7.69 0.37
N VAL A 234 10.34 -7.88 0.24
CA VAL A 234 9.37 -6.81 0.48
C VAL A 234 9.29 -6.49 1.97
N VAL A 235 9.11 -7.49 2.84
CA VAL A 235 9.03 -7.23 4.28
C VAL A 235 10.38 -6.77 4.87
N LEU A 236 11.51 -7.28 4.37
CA LEU A 236 12.83 -6.79 4.76
C LEU A 236 13.02 -5.32 4.35
N GLY A 237 12.54 -4.96 3.15
CA GLY A 237 12.49 -3.57 2.69
C GLY A 237 11.67 -2.67 3.61
N ASP A 238 10.48 -3.12 4.01
CA ASP A 238 9.60 -2.36 4.92
C ASP A 238 10.24 -2.18 6.31
N ILE A 239 10.95 -3.20 6.81
CA ILE A 239 11.69 -3.12 8.07
C ILE A 239 12.80 -2.07 7.97
N TYR A 240 13.59 -2.10 6.89
CA TYR A 240 14.62 -1.09 6.67
C TYR A 240 14.04 0.30 6.49
N LEU A 241 12.88 0.42 5.85
CA LEU A 241 12.17 1.68 5.70
C LEU A 241 11.74 2.23 7.07
N GLU A 242 11.18 1.40 7.95
CA GLU A 242 10.78 1.78 9.32
C GLU A 242 11.98 2.14 10.22
N LEU A 243 13.14 1.52 9.98
CA LEU A 243 14.39 1.82 10.70
C LEU A 243 15.09 3.09 10.20
N GLY A 244 14.74 3.58 9.01
CA GLY A 244 15.40 4.71 8.34
C GLY A 244 16.67 4.32 7.57
N GLU A 245 16.84 3.03 7.24
CA GLU A 245 17.96 2.50 6.44
C GLU A 245 17.61 2.48 4.94
N TYR A 246 17.40 3.67 4.38
CA TYR A 246 16.74 3.84 3.07
C TYR A 246 17.47 3.16 1.88
N GLU A 247 18.80 3.17 1.84
CA GLU A 247 19.55 2.51 0.77
C GLU A 247 19.35 0.98 0.78
N LYS A 248 19.29 0.37 1.96
CA LYS A 248 19.00 -1.07 2.10
C LYS A 248 17.55 -1.37 1.74
N ALA A 249 16.61 -0.51 2.16
CA ALA A 249 15.21 -0.63 1.79
C ALA A 249 15.03 -0.61 0.26
N ALA A 250 15.57 0.41 -0.41
CA ALA A 250 15.53 0.55 -1.86
C ALA A 250 16.16 -0.66 -2.58
N THR A 251 17.28 -1.17 -2.07
CA THR A 251 17.94 -2.37 -2.60
C THR A 251 17.03 -3.61 -2.51
N CYS A 252 16.32 -3.79 -1.39
CA CYS A 252 15.40 -4.93 -1.23
C CYS A 252 14.21 -4.83 -2.20
N TYR A 253 13.59 -3.66 -2.34
CA TYR A 253 12.51 -3.48 -3.32
C TYR A 253 12.98 -3.68 -4.76
N TYR A 254 14.18 -3.16 -5.11
CA TYR A 254 14.79 -3.41 -6.40
C TYR A 254 15.03 -4.91 -6.66
N GLN A 255 15.56 -5.64 -5.66
CA GLN A 255 15.78 -7.09 -5.77
C GLN A 255 14.48 -7.85 -5.95
N TYR A 256 13.41 -7.47 -5.24
CA TYR A 256 12.08 -8.04 -5.44
C TYR A 256 11.59 -7.81 -6.87
N LEU A 257 11.58 -6.56 -7.33
CA LEU A 257 11.12 -6.19 -8.68
C LEU A 257 11.96 -6.87 -9.77
N ARG A 258 13.26 -7.00 -9.54
CA ARG A 258 14.18 -7.66 -10.46
C ARG A 258 14.00 -9.16 -10.49
N TYR A 259 13.91 -9.87 -9.37
CA TYR A 259 14.06 -11.33 -9.38
C TYR A 259 12.76 -12.08 -9.09
N GLU A 260 11.92 -11.55 -8.19
CA GLU A 260 10.68 -12.22 -7.78
C GLU A 260 9.47 -11.72 -8.58
N GLY A 261 9.43 -10.44 -8.95
CA GLY A 261 8.39 -9.83 -9.77
C GLY A 261 8.34 -10.38 -11.20
N GLN A 262 9.47 -10.84 -11.74
CA GLN A 262 9.59 -11.34 -13.12
C GLN A 262 8.88 -12.67 -13.37
N LEU A 263 8.56 -13.43 -12.33
CA LEU A 263 7.87 -14.72 -12.45
C LEU A 263 6.38 -14.58 -12.82
N ASN A 264 5.89 -13.35 -13.02
CA ASN A 264 4.61 -13.01 -13.64
C ASN A 264 4.75 -11.65 -14.33
N THR A 265 4.80 -11.61 -15.67
CA THR A 265 4.93 -10.35 -16.44
C THR A 265 3.75 -9.38 -16.25
N SER A 266 2.64 -9.84 -15.67
CA SER A 266 1.51 -9.02 -15.22
C SER A 266 1.70 -8.35 -13.84
N ASN A 267 2.84 -8.54 -13.17
CA ASN A 267 3.12 -8.06 -11.80
C ASN A 267 4.21 -6.96 -11.71
N ILE A 268 4.74 -6.46 -12.83
CA ILE A 268 5.66 -5.30 -12.77
C ILE A 268 5.22 -4.22 -13.77
N SER A 269 4.40 -4.62 -14.73
CA SER A 269 3.97 -3.79 -15.82
C SER A 269 2.49 -3.99 -16.05
N VAL A 270 1.84 -2.94 -16.49
CA VAL A 270 0.44 -2.97 -16.83
C VAL A 270 0.31 -2.71 -18.32
N ASN A 271 -0.75 -3.21 -18.94
CA ASN A 271 -0.97 -2.98 -20.36
C ASN A 271 -1.48 -1.54 -20.58
N TYR A 272 -0.72 -0.77 -21.37
CA TYR A 272 -0.95 0.64 -21.75
C TYR A 272 -2.40 0.97 -22.14
N ASN A 273 -3.11 0.03 -22.77
CA ASN A 273 -4.42 0.27 -23.38
C ASN A 273 -5.60 0.26 -22.39
N ASN A 274 -5.34 0.19 -21.08
CA ASN A 274 -6.36 -0.25 -20.12
C ASN A 274 -6.47 0.59 -18.84
N TYR A 275 -5.80 1.74 -18.77
CA TYR A 275 -5.96 2.66 -17.65
C TYR A 275 -6.92 3.81 -17.96
N MET A 276 -8.16 3.51 -17.58
CA MET A 276 -9.16 4.41 -17.00
C MET A 276 -9.79 5.38 -17.99
N SER A 277 -10.92 4.92 -18.53
CA SER A 277 -12.06 5.81 -18.68
C SER A 277 -12.71 5.97 -17.33
N PRO A 278 -12.97 7.19 -16.88
CA PRO A 278 -14.01 7.32 -15.90
C PRO A 278 -15.33 6.88 -16.52
N SER A 279 -15.93 5.85 -15.93
CA SER A 279 -17.10 5.25 -16.53
C SER A 279 -18.26 6.24 -16.54
N TYR A 280 -18.75 6.55 -17.75
CA TYR A 280 -19.92 7.39 -17.98
C TYR A 280 -21.21 6.87 -17.31
N SER A 281 -21.23 5.59 -16.90
CA SER A 281 -22.38 4.92 -16.26
C SER A 281 -22.28 4.76 -14.73
N ARG A 282 -21.15 5.13 -14.09
CA ARG A 282 -20.94 4.89 -12.65
C ARG A 282 -21.50 6.04 -11.81
N TYR A 283 -22.65 5.81 -11.17
CA TYR A 283 -23.20 6.73 -10.19
C TYR A 283 -22.40 6.70 -8.90
N SER A 284 -21.80 7.83 -8.54
CA SER A 284 -21.23 8.06 -7.21
C SER A 284 -22.00 9.18 -6.49
N PRO A 285 -22.48 8.98 -5.26
CA PRO A 285 -23.15 10.04 -4.50
C PRO A 285 -22.19 11.17 -4.10
N ILE A 286 -20.89 10.88 -4.07
CA ILE A 286 -19.86 11.77 -3.54
C ILE A 286 -18.96 12.35 -4.64
N PHE A 287 -18.92 11.75 -5.83
CA PHE A 287 -18.11 12.23 -6.95
C PHE A 287 -19.00 12.58 -8.14
N LYS A 288 -18.69 13.69 -8.82
CA LYS A 288 -19.44 14.08 -10.02
C LYS A 288 -19.24 13.05 -11.13
N ASN A 289 -20.32 12.75 -11.86
CA ASN A 289 -20.25 11.96 -13.09
C ASN A 289 -19.50 12.77 -14.17
N PHE A 290 -18.73 12.09 -15.02
CA PHE A 290 -17.85 12.70 -16.03
C PHE A 290 -18.58 13.24 -17.26
N THR A 291 -19.85 13.62 -17.14
CA THR A 291 -20.67 14.08 -18.26
C THR A 291 -20.29 15.48 -18.77
N GLU A 292 -19.31 16.14 -18.15
CA GLU A 292 -18.88 17.52 -18.44
C GLU A 292 -17.42 17.57 -18.96
N TRP A 293 -17.04 16.64 -19.84
CA TRP A 293 -15.71 16.71 -20.46
C TRP A 293 -15.55 17.98 -21.30
N PRO A 294 -14.33 18.55 -21.35
CA PRO A 294 -14.03 19.64 -22.25
C PRO A 294 -14.32 19.29 -23.71
N ALA A 295 -14.82 20.25 -24.48
CA ALA A 295 -15.23 20.03 -25.88
C ALA A 295 -14.09 19.62 -26.82
N ASP A 296 -12.84 19.85 -26.42
CA ASP A 296 -11.63 19.49 -27.15
C ASP A 296 -11.04 18.15 -26.72
N PHE A 297 -11.74 17.39 -25.87
CA PHE A 297 -11.36 16.05 -25.46
C PHE A 297 -11.39 15.06 -26.63
N ASN A 298 -10.25 14.41 -26.92
CA ASN A 298 -10.15 13.48 -28.04
C ASN A 298 -10.68 12.10 -27.72
N ASP A 299 -11.95 11.85 -28.03
CA ASP A 299 -12.54 10.55 -27.81
C ASP A 299 -11.84 9.44 -28.61
N GLY A 300 -11.23 9.69 -29.79
CA GLY A 300 -10.56 8.63 -30.58
C GLY A 300 -9.26 8.08 -29.98
N LYS A 301 -8.43 8.94 -29.38
CA LYS A 301 -7.18 8.53 -28.70
C LYS A 301 -7.39 8.22 -27.24
N ASN A 302 -8.23 9.01 -26.58
CA ASN A 302 -8.62 8.66 -25.24
C ASN A 302 -9.47 7.36 -25.28
N SER A 303 -10.22 7.01 -26.34
CA SER A 303 -10.93 5.71 -26.46
C SER A 303 -10.02 4.50 -26.62
N SER A 304 -8.83 4.64 -27.21
CA SER A 304 -7.81 3.59 -27.12
C SER A 304 -7.25 3.38 -25.70
N ILE A 305 -7.45 4.37 -24.82
CA ILE A 305 -7.27 4.31 -23.36
C ILE A 305 -8.58 3.87 -22.65
N PHE A 306 -9.75 4.02 -23.30
CA PHE A 306 -11.10 3.75 -22.78
C PHE A 306 -11.76 2.46 -23.28
N ASN A 307 -11.01 1.47 -23.76
CA ASN A 307 -11.62 0.20 -24.18
C ASN A 307 -12.17 -0.57 -22.98
N ASN A 308 -13.41 -0.24 -22.60
CA ASN A 308 -14.46 -0.92 -21.84
C ASN A 308 -14.15 -1.88 -20.67
N THR A 309 -12.96 -1.89 -20.07
CA THR A 309 -12.77 -2.55 -18.76
C THR A 309 -11.81 -1.78 -17.86
N PRO A 310 -12.22 -1.28 -16.68
CA PRO A 310 -11.29 -0.71 -15.72
C PRO A 310 -10.38 -1.81 -15.15
N ILE A 311 -9.11 -1.82 -15.55
CA ILE A 311 -8.14 -2.81 -15.05
C ILE A 311 -7.72 -2.55 -13.61
N TRP A 312 -7.75 -1.31 -13.14
CA TRP A 312 -7.42 -1.02 -11.74
C TRP A 312 -8.41 -1.72 -10.78
N GLU A 313 -9.71 -1.75 -11.10
CA GLU A 313 -10.71 -2.49 -10.31
C GLU A 313 -10.54 -4.02 -10.40
N ASN A 314 -9.95 -4.55 -11.49
CA ASN A 314 -9.69 -5.99 -11.64
C ASN A 314 -8.69 -6.54 -10.61
N SER A 315 -7.93 -5.66 -9.95
CA SER A 315 -7.12 -5.99 -8.79
C SER A 315 -7.95 -6.44 -7.59
N PHE A 316 -9.25 -6.12 -7.56
CA PHE A 316 -10.16 -6.36 -6.45
C PHE A 316 -11.28 -7.32 -6.85
N THR A 317 -10.93 -8.49 -7.39
CA THR A 317 -11.87 -9.52 -7.87
C THR A 317 -11.72 -10.84 -7.11
N HIS A 318 -12.69 -11.77 -7.26
CA HIS A 318 -12.65 -13.12 -6.68
C HIS A 318 -11.66 -14.09 -7.35
N ALA A 319 -10.85 -13.61 -8.30
CA ALA A 319 -9.90 -14.44 -9.04
C ALA A 319 -8.71 -14.89 -8.17
N ALA A 320 -8.16 -16.08 -8.45
CA ALA A 320 -6.94 -16.55 -7.77
C ALA A 320 -5.72 -15.65 -8.02
N SER A 321 -5.69 -14.99 -9.19
CA SER A 321 -4.62 -14.10 -9.60
C SER A 321 -5.20 -12.74 -9.99
N PRO A 322 -5.70 -11.93 -9.02
CA PRO A 322 -6.09 -10.56 -9.32
C PRO A 322 -4.85 -9.81 -9.82
N GLY A 323 -5.05 -8.88 -10.76
CA GLY A 323 -3.98 -8.03 -11.27
C GLY A 323 -3.37 -7.22 -10.13
N ASP A 324 -2.09 -6.91 -10.21
CA ASP A 324 -1.37 -6.07 -9.24
C ASP A 324 -1.20 -6.62 -7.80
N VAL A 325 -1.88 -7.70 -7.41
CA VAL A 325 -1.82 -8.23 -6.04
C VAL A 325 -0.62 -9.18 -5.86
N ILE A 326 0.22 -8.88 -4.85
CA ILE A 326 1.38 -9.70 -4.48
C ILE A 326 1.03 -10.67 -3.35
N SER A 327 0.40 -10.16 -2.29
CA SER A 327 0.13 -10.90 -1.06
C SER A 327 -1.21 -10.51 -0.43
N TYR A 328 -1.96 -11.49 0.07
CA TYR A 328 -3.22 -11.28 0.78
C TYR A 328 -3.53 -12.42 1.76
N ILE A 329 -4.43 -12.15 2.71
CA ILE A 329 -5.06 -13.15 3.56
C ILE A 329 -6.43 -13.51 2.94
N PRO A 330 -6.62 -14.73 2.42
CA PRO A 330 -7.92 -15.15 1.90
C PRO A 330 -8.87 -15.46 3.05
N MET A 331 -9.97 -14.71 3.20
CA MET A 331 -11.00 -15.04 4.18
C MET A 331 -11.95 -16.10 3.62
N ALA A 332 -12.47 -16.97 4.48
CA ALA A 332 -13.32 -18.07 4.06
C ALA A 332 -14.71 -17.59 3.60
N VAL A 333 -15.33 -18.33 2.67
CA VAL A 333 -16.71 -18.09 2.21
C VAL A 333 -17.76 -18.49 3.25
N ASN A 334 -17.40 -19.30 4.25
CA ASN A 334 -18.23 -19.64 5.40
C ASN A 334 -17.37 -20.29 6.51
N TYR A 335 -17.97 -20.50 7.69
CA TYR A 335 -17.30 -21.05 8.87
C TYR A 335 -16.82 -22.51 8.74
N THR A 336 -17.34 -23.27 7.76
CA THR A 336 -16.89 -24.65 7.53
C THR A 336 -15.59 -24.72 6.73
N MET A 337 -15.26 -23.65 6.00
CA MET A 337 -14.07 -23.54 5.16
C MET A 337 -12.91 -22.78 5.83
N GLY A 338 -13.16 -22.10 6.94
CA GLY A 338 -12.15 -21.32 7.67
C GLY A 338 -12.77 -20.13 8.42
N LYS A 339 -11.97 -19.11 8.71
CA LYS A 339 -12.45 -17.90 9.39
C LYS A 339 -13.09 -16.92 8.41
N THR A 340 -14.24 -16.39 8.80
CA THR A 340 -14.98 -15.34 8.08
C THR A 340 -14.58 -13.96 8.58
N THR A 341 -14.90 -12.91 7.83
CA THR A 341 -14.54 -11.51 8.11
C THR A 341 -15.76 -10.59 8.11
N ASP A 342 -15.78 -9.58 8.98
CA ASP A 342 -16.83 -8.56 8.97
C ASP A 342 -16.52 -7.40 8.00
N ILE A 343 -15.33 -7.40 7.37
CA ILE A 343 -14.81 -6.28 6.55
C ILE A 343 -15.79 -5.87 5.43
N PRO A 344 -16.26 -6.77 4.53
CA PRO A 344 -17.21 -6.37 3.49
C PRO A 344 -18.48 -5.70 4.04
N ALA A 345 -19.02 -6.23 5.14
CA ALA A 345 -20.26 -5.75 5.75
C ALA A 345 -20.09 -4.33 6.30
N SER A 346 -18.91 -4.00 6.82
CA SER A 346 -18.61 -2.65 7.32
C SER A 346 -18.71 -1.56 6.24
N TYR A 347 -18.54 -1.93 4.96
CA TYR A 347 -18.63 -1.05 3.78
C TYR A 347 -19.90 -1.24 2.95
N GLY A 348 -20.91 -1.93 3.49
CA GLY A 348 -22.22 -2.08 2.84
C GLY A 348 -22.36 -3.30 1.92
N TYR A 349 -21.46 -4.28 2.01
CA TYR A 349 -21.56 -5.53 1.24
C TYR A 349 -21.85 -6.73 2.15
N ASN A 350 -23.02 -7.34 1.97
CA ASN A 350 -23.42 -8.57 2.64
C ASN A 350 -22.84 -9.80 1.92
N TYR A 351 -21.53 -9.97 2.05
CA TYR A 351 -20.75 -11.03 1.39
C TYR A 351 -21.27 -12.46 1.64
N TYR A 352 -21.82 -12.70 2.83
CA TYR A 352 -22.33 -14.01 3.25
C TYR A 352 -23.84 -14.20 3.04
N GLY A 353 -24.51 -13.20 2.43
CA GLY A 353 -25.95 -13.24 2.15
C GLY A 353 -26.36 -14.33 1.16
N THR A 354 -27.67 -14.62 1.09
CA THR A 354 -28.25 -15.67 0.23
C THR A 354 -29.01 -15.13 -0.97
N GLU A 355 -29.40 -13.85 -0.95
CA GLU A 355 -30.22 -13.24 -2.00
C GLU A 355 -29.39 -12.22 -2.78
N ARG A 356 -29.23 -12.45 -4.08
CA ARG A 356 -28.72 -11.43 -5.00
C ARG A 356 -29.71 -10.28 -5.00
N THR A 357 -29.26 -9.04 -4.74
CA THR A 357 -30.10 -7.85 -4.87
C THR A 357 -30.63 -7.79 -6.31
N SER A 358 -31.92 -8.02 -6.51
CA SER A 358 -32.54 -8.23 -7.82
C SER A 358 -33.43 -7.06 -8.22
N THR A 359 -32.91 -6.19 -9.08
CA THR A 359 -33.61 -5.54 -10.20
C THR A 359 -32.54 -5.08 -11.19
N VAL A 360 -31.97 -6.02 -11.95
CA VAL A 360 -30.80 -5.73 -12.82
C VAL A 360 -31.21 -5.64 -14.28
N ASP A 361 -30.90 -4.50 -14.90
CA ASP A 361 -30.97 -4.34 -16.35
C ASP A 361 -29.80 -5.13 -16.96
N VAL A 362 -30.12 -6.18 -17.71
CA VAL A 362 -29.13 -7.04 -18.40
C VAL A 362 -28.26 -6.29 -19.42
N ASN A 363 -28.57 -5.03 -19.70
CA ASN A 363 -27.78 -4.16 -20.56
C ASN A 363 -26.84 -3.22 -19.79
N ASP A 364 -26.84 -3.24 -18.46
CA ASP A 364 -25.87 -2.51 -17.63
C ASP A 364 -24.68 -3.44 -17.29
N PRO A 365 -23.53 -3.34 -18.00
CA PRO A 365 -22.34 -4.15 -17.74
C PRO A 365 -21.79 -3.96 -16.32
N MET A 366 -22.24 -2.93 -15.60
CA MET A 366 -21.82 -2.61 -14.24
C MET A 366 -22.39 -3.60 -13.20
N GLU A 367 -23.66 -3.97 -13.26
CA GLU A 367 -24.26 -4.89 -12.28
C GLU A 367 -23.82 -6.35 -12.44
N SER A 368 -23.19 -6.71 -13.56
CA SER A 368 -22.56 -8.02 -13.74
C SER A 368 -21.26 -8.21 -12.92
N ILE A 369 -20.64 -7.12 -12.46
CA ILE A 369 -19.44 -7.11 -11.60
C ILE A 369 -19.83 -7.01 -10.11
N PHE A 370 -20.97 -6.38 -9.77
CA PHE A 370 -21.42 -6.09 -8.39
C PHE A 370 -22.33 -7.15 -7.79
N ASP A 371 -21.87 -8.38 -7.89
CA ASP A 371 -22.70 -9.54 -7.70
C ASP A 371 -22.97 -9.86 -6.22
N CYS A 372 -22.19 -9.25 -5.33
CA CYS A 372 -22.33 -9.33 -3.89
C CYS A 372 -23.56 -8.53 -3.39
N PRO A 373 -24.47 -9.15 -2.59
CA PRO A 373 -25.62 -8.47 -2.01
C PRO A 373 -25.20 -7.25 -1.19
N LYS A 374 -25.99 -6.16 -1.24
CA LYS A 374 -25.72 -4.92 -0.52
C LYS A 374 -26.52 -4.82 0.78
N THR A 375 -26.05 -4.01 1.73
CA THR A 375 -26.75 -3.67 2.97
C THR A 375 -26.65 -2.18 3.26
N GLU A 376 -27.71 -1.60 3.83
CA GLU A 376 -27.77 -0.19 4.23
C GLU A 376 -27.17 0.07 5.62
N ASP A 377 -26.83 -0.98 6.38
CA ASP A 377 -26.16 -0.88 7.67
C ASP A 377 -24.63 -0.66 7.52
N ILE A 378 -24.28 0.38 6.75
CA ILE A 378 -22.90 0.76 6.44
C ILE A 378 -22.26 1.36 7.70
N GLN A 379 -21.18 0.77 8.19
CA GLN A 379 -20.49 1.20 9.40
C GLN A 379 -19.38 2.22 9.12
N ILE A 380 -18.75 2.12 7.96
CA ILE A 380 -17.58 2.90 7.57
C ILE A 380 -17.85 3.53 6.20
N VAL A 381 -17.60 4.83 6.07
CA VAL A 381 -17.69 5.56 4.80
C VAL A 381 -16.40 6.31 4.51
N PRO A 382 -16.11 6.66 3.25
CA PRO A 382 -15.00 7.56 2.94
C PRO A 382 -15.10 8.86 3.72
N SER A 383 -13.99 9.30 4.32
CA SER A 383 -13.95 10.55 5.07
C SER A 383 -14.08 11.76 4.14
N GLN A 384 -14.47 12.91 4.71
CA GLN A 384 -14.48 14.16 3.96
C GLN A 384 -13.08 14.50 3.42
N ALA A 385 -12.02 14.21 4.18
CA ALA A 385 -10.64 14.46 3.76
C ALA A 385 -10.23 13.64 2.54
N TYR A 386 -10.64 12.36 2.48
CA TYR A 386 -10.46 11.53 1.30
C TYR A 386 -11.25 12.08 0.11
N CYS A 387 -12.54 12.38 0.31
CA CYS A 387 -13.40 12.91 -0.75
C CYS A 387 -12.86 14.22 -1.34
N ASP A 388 -12.39 15.14 -0.50
CA ASP A 388 -11.83 16.42 -0.95
C ASP A 388 -10.48 16.26 -1.64
N SER A 389 -9.69 15.28 -1.26
CA SER A 389 -8.43 14.98 -1.95
C SER A 389 -8.70 14.38 -3.32
N ALA A 390 -9.59 13.39 -3.40
CA ALA A 390 -10.02 12.80 -4.66
C ALA A 390 -10.66 13.81 -5.60
N ARG A 391 -11.53 14.72 -5.13
CA ARG A 391 -12.16 15.76 -5.98
C ARG A 391 -11.18 16.80 -6.52
N ARG A 392 -10.11 17.11 -5.79
CA ARG A 392 -9.09 18.11 -6.19
C ARG A 392 -8.09 17.55 -7.20
N ALA A 393 -8.00 16.23 -7.33
CA ALA A 393 -7.10 15.59 -8.28
C ALA A 393 -7.41 16.05 -9.72
N GLN A 394 -6.35 16.25 -10.49
CA GLN A 394 -6.42 16.64 -11.89
C GLN A 394 -6.37 15.39 -12.77
N TYR A 395 -7.22 15.37 -13.79
CA TYR A 395 -7.19 14.33 -14.82
C TYR A 395 -6.60 14.91 -16.10
N TYR A 396 -5.60 14.23 -16.66
CA TYR A 396 -4.83 14.61 -17.83
C TYR A 396 -5.32 13.83 -19.05
N TYR A 397 -5.60 14.53 -20.15
CA TYR A 397 -6.20 13.94 -21.34
C TYR A 397 -5.61 14.52 -22.63
N TYR A 398 -5.66 13.74 -23.70
CA TYR A 398 -5.25 14.18 -25.04
C TYR A 398 -6.35 14.98 -25.71
N THR A 399 -6.00 16.11 -26.35
CA THR A 399 -6.96 16.91 -27.12
C THR A 399 -7.11 16.44 -28.57
N GLU A 400 -8.18 16.82 -29.26
CA GLU A 400 -8.39 16.47 -30.68
C GLU A 400 -7.34 17.07 -31.61
N GLN A 401 -6.66 18.14 -31.16
CA GLN A 401 -5.65 18.83 -31.94
C GLN A 401 -4.29 18.12 -31.90
N VAL A 402 -3.68 17.97 -33.09
CA VAL A 402 -2.30 17.50 -33.26
C VAL A 402 -1.37 18.71 -33.42
N LYS A 403 -0.51 18.91 -32.42
CA LYS A 403 0.91 19.31 -32.53
C LYS A 403 1.42 19.86 -33.87
N VAL A 404 2.26 19.02 -34.47
CA VAL A 404 2.93 19.07 -35.77
C VAL A 404 3.56 17.67 -35.99
N THR A 405 4.21 17.42 -37.13
CA THR A 405 5.02 16.22 -37.42
C THR A 405 6.41 16.29 -36.75
N PRO A 406 6.93 15.22 -36.12
CA PRO A 406 6.24 13.95 -35.87
C PRO A 406 5.06 14.16 -34.91
N PHE A 407 3.93 13.49 -35.21
CA PHE A 407 2.62 13.72 -34.61
C PHE A 407 2.67 13.76 -33.06
N ASN A 408 2.63 14.96 -32.50
CA ASN A 408 2.58 15.17 -31.05
C ASN A 408 1.18 15.67 -30.63
N TRP A 409 0.62 15.12 -29.55
CA TRP A 409 -0.70 15.51 -29.05
C TRP A 409 -0.59 16.62 -28.00
N ILE A 410 -1.58 17.51 -27.92
CA ILE A 410 -1.68 18.42 -26.78
C ILE A 410 -2.28 17.65 -25.61
N VAL A 411 -1.63 17.72 -24.45
CA VAL A 411 -2.18 17.21 -23.18
C VAL A 411 -2.70 18.38 -22.37
N LYS A 412 -3.99 18.34 -22.03
CA LYS A 412 -4.63 19.27 -21.10
C LYS A 412 -5.01 18.53 -19.83
N ASN A 413 -5.41 19.29 -18.81
CA ASN A 413 -5.90 18.74 -17.56
C ASN A 413 -7.24 19.38 -17.18
N VAL A 414 -8.03 18.67 -16.39
CA VAL A 414 -9.30 19.15 -15.86
C VAL A 414 -9.53 18.58 -14.45
N ALA A 415 -10.15 19.38 -13.58
CA ALA A 415 -10.43 19.04 -12.18
C ALA A 415 -11.71 18.19 -12.05
N VAL A 416 -11.72 17.01 -12.66
CA VAL A 416 -12.84 16.05 -12.62
C VAL A 416 -12.71 15.00 -11.51
N GLY A 417 -11.58 15.00 -10.80
CA GLY A 417 -11.27 14.12 -9.68
C GLY A 417 -10.46 12.88 -10.06
N ASP A 418 -10.07 12.12 -9.03
CA ASP A 418 -9.27 10.89 -9.16
C ASP A 418 -10.17 9.73 -9.57
N ALA A 419 -9.86 9.15 -10.72
CA ALA A 419 -10.67 8.08 -11.28
C ALA A 419 -10.66 6.83 -10.39
N ARG A 420 -9.60 6.55 -9.60
CA ARG A 420 -9.56 5.42 -8.66
C ARG A 420 -10.64 5.56 -7.61
N ALA A 421 -10.83 6.76 -7.06
CA ALA A 421 -11.83 7.01 -6.02
C ALA A 421 -13.27 6.79 -6.54
N GLN A 422 -13.56 7.25 -7.75
CA GLN A 422 -14.86 7.01 -8.41
C GLN A 422 -15.10 5.54 -8.76
N SER A 423 -14.02 4.80 -9.05
CA SER A 423 -14.06 3.37 -9.37
C SER A 423 -14.54 2.52 -8.17
N ILE A 424 -14.14 2.90 -6.94
CA ILE A 424 -14.43 2.11 -5.73
C ILE A 424 -15.55 2.66 -4.85
N CYS A 425 -15.92 3.95 -4.95
CA CYS A 425 -16.98 4.54 -4.12
C CYS A 425 -18.25 4.82 -4.93
N GLN A 426 -19.29 4.00 -4.71
CA GLN A 426 -20.45 3.91 -5.61
C GLN A 426 -21.78 4.07 -4.88
N GLY A 427 -22.82 4.44 -5.62
CA GLY A 427 -24.22 4.46 -5.17
C GLY A 427 -25.08 3.45 -5.93
N VAL A 428 -26.36 3.33 -5.55
CA VAL A 428 -27.38 2.58 -6.30
C VAL A 428 -28.24 3.58 -7.09
N GLY A 429 -27.74 3.99 -8.26
CA GLY A 429 -28.40 4.99 -9.11
C GLY A 429 -28.16 6.45 -8.69
N ALA A 430 -28.76 7.38 -9.45
CA ALA A 430 -28.53 8.82 -9.34
C ALA A 430 -28.96 9.43 -8.00
N ASP A 431 -30.00 8.87 -7.36
CA ASP A 431 -30.60 9.41 -6.13
C ASP A 431 -30.10 8.69 -4.85
N SER A 432 -29.10 7.81 -4.97
CA SER A 432 -28.57 7.03 -3.85
C SER A 432 -27.97 7.93 -2.78
N THR A 433 -28.42 7.80 -1.54
CA THR A 433 -27.81 8.45 -0.37
C THR A 433 -26.72 7.61 0.28
N PHE A 434 -26.59 6.34 -0.13
CA PHE A 434 -25.58 5.41 0.39
C PHE A 434 -24.33 5.38 -0.48
N VAL A 435 -23.17 5.30 0.17
CA VAL A 435 -21.86 5.11 -0.47
C VAL A 435 -21.34 3.73 -0.12
N TYR A 436 -21.23 2.86 -1.11
CA TYR A 436 -20.66 1.53 -1.02
C TYR A 436 -19.20 1.56 -1.47
N THR A 437 -18.31 0.91 -0.71
CA THR A 437 -16.87 0.85 -1.04
C THR A 437 -16.50 -0.54 -1.55
N TYR A 438 -16.20 -0.65 -2.85
CA TYR A 438 -16.06 -1.93 -3.54
C TYR A 438 -14.79 -2.72 -3.17
N LYS A 439 -13.67 -2.05 -2.97
CA LYS A 439 -12.35 -2.68 -2.76
C LYS A 439 -12.33 -3.80 -1.70
N PRO A 440 -12.91 -3.61 -0.49
CA PRO A 440 -13.01 -4.66 0.52
C PRO A 440 -14.10 -5.73 0.28
N SER A 441 -14.92 -5.60 -0.77
CA SER A 441 -16.13 -6.43 -0.96
C SER A 441 -15.87 -7.92 -1.19
N THR A 442 -14.65 -8.30 -1.59
CA THR A 442 -14.29 -9.69 -1.97
C THR A 442 -13.82 -10.56 -0.80
N ALA A 443 -13.76 -9.98 0.41
CA ALA A 443 -13.23 -10.65 1.60
C ALA A 443 -11.78 -11.16 1.40
N TYR A 444 -10.96 -10.36 0.70
CA TYR A 444 -9.50 -10.47 0.71
C TYR A 444 -8.93 -9.33 1.55
N VAL A 445 -8.04 -9.66 2.49
CA VAL A 445 -7.27 -8.65 3.22
C VAL A 445 -5.91 -8.52 2.55
N TYR A 446 -5.74 -7.47 1.76
CA TYR A 446 -4.50 -7.24 1.00
C TYR A 446 -3.36 -6.87 1.93
N LEU A 447 -2.19 -7.50 1.73
CA LEU A 447 -0.98 -7.19 2.47
C LEU A 447 0.00 -6.38 1.62
N TYR A 448 0.16 -6.77 0.34
CA TYR A 448 1.04 -6.11 -0.61
C TYR A 448 0.49 -6.15 -2.03
N ARG A 449 0.61 -5.04 -2.74
CA ARG A 449 0.44 -4.92 -4.20
C ARG A 449 1.74 -4.43 -4.85
N ASN A 450 1.88 -4.50 -6.17
CA ASN A 450 3.09 -3.96 -6.80
C ASN A 450 3.19 -2.45 -6.62
N ALA A 451 2.04 -1.76 -6.62
CA ALA A 451 1.97 -0.36 -6.23
C ALA A 451 2.61 -0.11 -4.85
N THR A 452 2.43 -1.00 -3.86
CA THR A 452 3.09 -0.93 -2.54
C THR A 452 4.60 -0.91 -2.67
N VAL A 453 5.17 -1.83 -3.45
CA VAL A 453 6.62 -1.94 -3.63
C VAL A 453 7.20 -0.71 -4.32
N TRP A 454 6.55 -0.23 -5.39
CA TRP A 454 7.02 0.94 -6.12
C TRP A 454 6.93 2.22 -5.28
N LEU A 455 5.84 2.39 -4.53
CA LEU A 455 5.64 3.54 -3.66
C LEU A 455 6.62 3.56 -2.49
N HIS A 456 6.86 2.42 -1.83
CA HIS A 456 7.87 2.32 -0.77
C HIS A 456 9.29 2.50 -1.31
N LEU A 457 9.58 2.05 -2.54
CA LEU A 457 10.84 2.32 -3.23
C LEU A 457 11.00 3.82 -3.49
N ALA A 458 9.98 4.49 -4.01
CA ALA A 458 10.00 5.94 -4.26
C ALA A 458 10.26 6.71 -2.96
N GLU A 459 9.67 6.28 -1.85
CA GLU A 459 9.93 6.88 -0.55
C GLU A 459 11.37 6.68 -0.08
N ALA A 460 11.90 5.47 -0.19
CA ALA A 460 13.29 5.19 0.15
C ALA A 460 14.25 6.04 -0.71
N ILE A 461 14.06 6.10 -2.03
CA ILE A 461 14.84 6.91 -2.97
C ILE A 461 14.75 8.41 -2.60
N ASN A 462 13.56 8.91 -2.28
CA ASN A 462 13.37 10.30 -1.86
C ASN A 462 14.18 10.61 -0.59
N ARG A 463 14.12 9.73 0.42
CA ARG A 463 14.85 9.88 1.69
C ARG A 463 16.36 9.66 1.57
N MET A 464 16.82 8.98 0.51
CA MET A 464 18.23 8.96 0.10
C MET A 464 18.71 10.29 -0.52
N GLY A 465 17.79 11.22 -0.77
CA GLY A 465 18.09 12.54 -1.33
C GLY A 465 17.91 12.64 -2.85
N TYR A 466 17.05 11.83 -3.44
CA TYR A 466 16.79 11.82 -4.89
C TYR A 466 15.28 12.03 -5.19
N PRO A 467 14.70 13.19 -4.81
CA PRO A 467 13.25 13.46 -4.95
C PRO A 467 12.76 13.41 -6.41
N ASP A 468 13.60 13.75 -7.37
CA ASP A 468 13.36 13.67 -8.80
C ASP A 468 13.30 12.22 -9.30
N ALA A 469 14.17 11.33 -8.83
CA ALA A 469 14.07 9.89 -9.12
C ALA A 469 12.81 9.29 -8.49
N ALA A 470 12.43 9.71 -7.27
CA ALA A 470 11.18 9.30 -6.65
C ALA A 470 9.96 9.79 -7.44
N PHE A 471 9.99 11.03 -7.95
CA PHE A 471 8.94 11.57 -8.80
C PHE A 471 8.81 10.81 -10.13
N ALA A 472 9.91 10.28 -10.67
CA ALA A 472 9.86 9.46 -11.87
C ALA A 472 9.02 8.19 -11.69
N VAL A 473 9.02 7.58 -10.51
CA VAL A 473 8.12 6.45 -10.19
C VAL A 473 6.65 6.86 -10.30
N LEU A 474 6.30 8.10 -9.94
CA LEU A 474 4.92 8.60 -10.02
C LEU A 474 4.52 9.03 -11.43
N LYS A 475 5.41 9.73 -12.15
CA LYS A 475 5.10 10.31 -13.47
C LYS A 475 5.24 9.31 -14.61
N ASN A 476 6.39 8.65 -14.71
CA ASN A 476 6.78 7.88 -15.89
C ASN A 476 6.91 6.37 -15.62
N GLY A 477 7.11 5.97 -14.36
CA GLY A 477 7.65 4.65 -14.05
C GLY A 477 9.16 4.59 -14.29
N LEU A 478 9.82 3.57 -13.73
CA LEU A 478 11.26 3.35 -13.92
C LEU A 478 11.48 2.25 -14.95
N HIS A 479 12.03 2.64 -16.11
CA HIS A 479 12.29 1.75 -17.24
C HIS A 479 13.42 2.29 -18.11
N THR A 480 14.00 1.46 -18.97
CA THR A 480 15.22 1.77 -19.74
C THR A 480 15.07 2.89 -20.76
N GLU A 481 13.85 3.19 -21.18
CA GLU A 481 13.55 4.31 -22.10
C GLU A 481 13.23 5.62 -21.36
N LEU A 482 13.24 5.65 -20.01
CA LEU A 482 13.05 6.88 -19.24
C LEU A 482 13.98 8.02 -19.69
N PRO A 483 15.27 7.78 -20.04
CA PRO A 483 16.16 8.81 -20.59
C PRO A 483 15.77 9.31 -22.00
N ASN A 484 14.73 8.76 -22.63
CA ASN A 484 14.22 9.29 -23.89
C ASN A 484 13.13 10.37 -23.67
N TYR A 485 12.57 10.47 -22.46
CA TYR A 485 11.60 11.52 -22.10
C TYR A 485 12.35 12.84 -21.78
N ARG A 486 12.83 13.50 -22.82
CA ARG A 486 13.55 14.79 -22.74
C ARG A 486 12.58 15.95 -22.76
N TYR A 487 12.73 16.91 -21.84
CA TYR A 487 12.07 18.21 -21.97
C TYR A 487 12.54 18.91 -23.24
N LEU A 488 11.63 19.06 -24.21
CA LEU A 488 11.75 20.09 -25.23
C LEU A 488 11.23 21.38 -24.59
N GLU A 489 12.07 22.11 -23.86
CA GLU A 489 11.78 23.50 -23.49
C GLU A 489 12.62 24.48 -24.30
N VAL A 490 12.85 24.15 -25.57
CA VAL A 490 13.37 25.13 -26.52
C VAL A 490 12.20 25.61 -27.35
N TYR A 491 11.96 26.91 -27.28
CA TYR A 491 10.91 27.57 -28.03
C TYR A 491 11.49 28.14 -29.32
N LEU A 492 10.75 28.01 -30.42
CA LEU A 492 11.11 28.64 -31.68
C LEU A 492 11.29 30.13 -31.44
N LYS A 493 12.40 30.69 -31.91
CA LYS A 493 12.64 32.11 -31.83
C LYS A 493 12.13 32.79 -33.10
N ASP A 494 11.45 33.93 -32.94
CA ASP A 494 11.13 34.80 -34.07
C ASP A 494 12.40 35.48 -34.63
N ALA A 495 12.26 36.28 -35.68
CA ALA A 495 13.39 36.96 -36.31
C ALA A 495 14.07 37.98 -35.37
N GLU A 496 13.38 38.37 -34.30
CA GLU A 496 13.80 39.32 -33.28
C GLU A 496 14.38 38.65 -32.02
N GLY A 497 14.37 37.30 -31.94
CA GLY A 497 14.94 36.52 -30.85
C GLY A 497 13.98 36.26 -29.66
N ASN A 498 12.70 36.60 -29.78
CA ASN A 498 11.68 36.30 -28.77
C ASN A 498 11.06 34.92 -28.97
N ASP A 499 10.41 34.38 -27.93
CA ASP A 499 9.65 33.12 -28.07
C ASP A 499 8.48 33.34 -29.04
N SER A 500 8.44 32.56 -30.11
CA SER A 500 7.33 32.53 -31.06
C SER A 500 6.08 32.04 -30.34
N LEU A 501 4.92 32.64 -30.65
CA LEU A 501 3.63 32.28 -30.08
C LEU A 501 2.71 31.66 -31.15
N ASP A 502 1.87 30.70 -30.76
CA ASP A 502 0.79 30.19 -31.60
C ASP A 502 -0.43 31.13 -31.59
N GLY A 503 -1.46 30.78 -32.37
CA GLY A 503 -2.68 31.57 -32.49
C GLY A 503 -3.47 31.74 -31.18
N ASP A 504 -3.14 30.93 -30.16
CA ASP A 504 -3.76 30.95 -28.83
C ASP A 504 -2.86 31.62 -27.78
N GLY A 505 -1.71 32.16 -28.19
CA GLY A 505 -0.77 32.87 -27.31
C GLY A 505 0.18 31.96 -26.52
N ASN A 506 0.28 30.68 -26.85
CA ASN A 506 1.24 29.76 -26.22
C ASN A 506 2.56 29.76 -26.96
N LYS A 507 3.67 29.55 -26.24
CA LYS A 507 5.00 29.46 -26.85
C LYS A 507 5.11 28.23 -27.77
N VAL A 508 5.62 28.43 -28.98
CA VAL A 508 5.84 27.39 -29.99
C VAL A 508 7.18 26.72 -29.75
N LEU A 509 7.24 25.40 -29.86
CA LEU A 509 8.45 24.62 -29.58
C LEU A 509 9.36 24.48 -30.81
N ASP A 510 10.66 24.60 -30.60
CA ASP A 510 11.71 24.32 -31.59
C ASP A 510 11.95 22.81 -31.69
N MET A 511 11.41 22.22 -32.75
CA MET A 511 11.50 20.80 -33.06
C MET A 511 12.75 20.45 -33.89
N THR A 512 13.58 21.44 -34.26
CA THR A 512 14.70 21.27 -35.19
C THR A 512 16.05 21.12 -34.52
N GLN A 513 16.18 21.57 -33.28
CA GLN A 513 17.43 21.48 -32.54
C GLN A 513 17.50 20.18 -31.73
N SER A 514 18.54 19.37 -32.00
CA SER A 514 18.91 18.24 -31.16
C SER A 514 19.61 18.76 -29.90
N HIS A 515 18.85 19.14 -28.87
CA HIS A 515 19.46 19.59 -27.63
C HIS A 515 19.99 18.41 -26.82
N LEU A 516 21.31 18.35 -26.71
CA LEU A 516 22.06 17.39 -25.90
C LEU A 516 22.43 17.95 -24.52
N ASP A 517 22.07 19.20 -24.21
CA ASP A 517 22.68 19.94 -23.09
C ASP A 517 21.74 20.33 -21.92
N ASP A 518 20.42 20.09 -21.96
CA ASP A 518 19.52 20.24 -20.79
C ASP A 518 18.65 18.99 -20.58
N LYS A 519 19.35 17.93 -20.17
CA LYS A 519 18.82 16.58 -19.99
C LYS A 519 18.07 16.44 -18.65
N TYR A 520 16.78 16.11 -18.73
CA TYR A 520 15.95 15.47 -17.69
C TYR A 520 15.56 16.35 -16.48
N TYR A 521 14.36 16.13 -15.90
CA TYR A 521 14.18 16.54 -14.50
C TYR A 521 15.01 15.67 -13.55
N LEU A 522 15.52 14.53 -14.04
CA LEU A 522 16.48 13.71 -13.32
C LEU A 522 17.84 14.39 -13.26
N THR A 523 18.35 14.63 -12.07
CA THR A 523 19.70 15.15 -11.89
C THR A 523 20.74 14.11 -12.32
N PRO A 524 21.99 14.51 -12.62
CA PRO A 524 23.07 13.59 -12.91
C PRO A 524 23.27 12.53 -11.82
N GLU A 525 23.10 12.90 -10.55
CA GLU A 525 23.24 11.99 -9.41
C GLU A 525 22.11 10.96 -9.35
N SER A 526 20.87 11.37 -9.66
CA SER A 526 19.73 10.46 -9.79
C SER A 526 19.90 9.50 -10.96
N TYR A 527 20.42 9.98 -12.08
CA TYR A 527 20.74 9.14 -13.23
C TYR A 527 21.82 8.11 -12.89
N GLU A 528 22.87 8.52 -12.19
CA GLU A 528 23.93 7.62 -11.71
C GLU A 528 23.37 6.57 -10.74
N LEU A 529 22.54 6.98 -9.77
CA LEU A 529 21.86 6.07 -8.85
C LEU A 529 21.09 4.97 -9.60
N LEU A 530 20.25 5.38 -10.56
CA LEU A 530 19.37 4.48 -11.33
C LEU A 530 20.11 3.65 -12.39
N THR A 531 21.38 3.94 -12.64
CA THR A 531 22.24 3.18 -13.55
C THR A 531 23.18 2.22 -12.81
N THR A 532 23.58 2.56 -11.58
CA THR A 532 24.67 1.84 -10.88
C THR A 532 24.19 1.08 -9.64
N LYS A 533 23.51 1.75 -8.71
CA LYS A 533 23.09 1.17 -7.42
C LYS A 533 21.73 0.49 -7.50
N LEU A 534 20.79 1.12 -8.20
CA LEU A 534 19.46 0.60 -8.50
C LEU A 534 19.31 0.53 -10.02
N PRO A 535 19.96 -0.45 -10.70
CA PRO A 535 20.22 -0.38 -12.14
C PRO A 535 18.98 -0.61 -13.03
N PHE A 536 17.89 0.14 -12.82
CA PHE A 536 16.71 0.17 -13.67
C PHE A 536 17.03 0.68 -15.08
N LEU A 537 18.03 1.55 -15.22
CA LEU A 537 18.47 2.14 -16.50
C LEU A 537 19.65 1.38 -17.13
N ALA A 538 20.17 0.35 -16.47
CA ALA A 538 21.32 -0.38 -16.97
C ALA A 538 20.94 -1.25 -18.17
N GLN A 539 21.81 -1.28 -19.19
CA GLN A 539 21.55 -1.98 -20.44
C GLN A 539 21.36 -3.49 -20.24
N GLU A 540 22.08 -4.11 -19.31
CA GLU A 540 21.90 -5.52 -18.96
C GLU A 540 20.50 -5.84 -18.42
N ASN A 541 19.76 -4.83 -17.99
CA ASN A 541 18.43 -4.95 -17.41
C ASN A 541 17.33 -4.49 -18.36
N SER A 542 17.68 -4.15 -19.60
CA SER A 542 16.71 -3.73 -20.62
C SER A 542 15.65 -4.79 -20.91
N GLU A 543 15.96 -6.08 -20.93
CA GLU A 543 14.92 -7.11 -21.12
C GLU A 543 13.92 -7.20 -19.94
N ILE A 544 14.31 -6.67 -18.78
CA ILE A 544 13.54 -6.69 -17.54
C ILE A 544 12.67 -5.45 -17.47
N PHE A 545 13.30 -4.27 -17.56
CA PHE A 545 12.70 -2.96 -17.35
C PHE A 545 12.52 -2.18 -18.64
N ARG A 546 12.08 -2.83 -19.73
CA ARG A 546 11.79 -2.16 -21.02
C ARG A 546 10.30 -1.95 -21.22
N ASN A 547 9.94 -0.75 -21.67
CA ASN A 547 8.62 -0.47 -22.19
C ASN A 547 8.44 -1.11 -23.57
N GLY A 548 7.36 -1.87 -23.74
CA GLY A 548 7.00 -2.55 -24.97
C GLY A 548 5.51 -2.86 -25.06
N ALA A 549 5.06 -3.38 -26.20
CA ALA A 549 3.64 -3.64 -26.47
C ALA A 549 2.95 -4.61 -25.48
N GLN A 550 3.73 -5.41 -24.74
CA GLN A 550 3.23 -6.37 -23.74
C GLN A 550 3.60 -6.02 -22.29
N LYS A 551 4.44 -4.99 -22.07
CA LYS A 551 4.90 -4.54 -20.75
C LYS A 551 5.00 -3.02 -20.74
N SER A 552 4.13 -2.34 -20.00
CA SER A 552 4.26 -0.90 -19.75
C SER A 552 4.51 -0.62 -18.27
N PHE A 553 5.65 -0.03 -17.99
CA PHE A 553 6.01 0.60 -16.74
C PHE A 553 5.45 2.01 -16.80
N VAL A 554 4.19 2.16 -16.38
CA VAL A 554 3.54 3.46 -16.29
C VAL A 554 3.75 4.04 -14.90
N GLY A 555 3.73 5.36 -14.80
CA GLY A 555 3.79 6.04 -13.50
C GLY A 555 2.53 5.77 -12.67
N ILE A 556 2.68 5.58 -11.36
CA ILE A 556 1.57 5.24 -10.46
C ILE A 556 0.46 6.29 -10.49
N HIS A 557 0.82 7.57 -10.66
CA HIS A 557 -0.17 8.65 -10.71
C HIS A 557 -1.14 8.47 -11.89
N MET A 558 -0.70 7.83 -12.98
CA MET A 558 -1.50 7.53 -14.17
C MET A 558 -2.74 6.67 -13.83
N HIS A 559 -2.66 5.84 -12.78
CA HIS A 559 -3.77 4.96 -12.37
C HIS A 559 -5.06 5.72 -12.06
N GLY A 560 -4.96 6.98 -11.60
CA GLY A 560 -6.11 7.84 -11.29
C GLY A 560 -6.21 9.11 -12.13
N ALA A 561 -5.13 9.51 -12.80
CA ALA A 561 -4.98 10.83 -13.39
C ALA A 561 -4.81 10.87 -14.92
N GLY A 562 -4.86 9.74 -15.63
CA GLY A 562 -4.78 9.75 -17.10
C GLY A 562 -3.37 10.07 -17.63
N ALA A 563 -3.26 10.80 -18.74
CA ALA A 563 -2.04 10.97 -19.57
C ALA A 563 -0.90 11.82 -18.93
N VAL A 564 -0.41 11.44 -17.76
CA VAL A 564 0.58 12.19 -16.96
C VAL A 564 2.02 12.01 -17.42
N GLU A 565 2.34 10.85 -18.01
CA GLU A 565 3.68 10.50 -18.47
C GLU A 565 4.13 11.30 -19.70
N ASP A 566 3.17 11.84 -20.46
CA ASP A 566 3.41 12.56 -21.70
C ASP A 566 4.29 13.81 -21.46
N LEU A 567 5.13 14.10 -22.45
CA LEU A 567 6.04 15.22 -22.43
C LEU A 567 5.33 16.57 -22.26
N TYR A 568 4.13 16.69 -22.83
CA TYR A 568 3.34 17.91 -22.80
C TYR A 568 2.42 18.03 -21.59
N SER A 569 2.36 16.99 -20.74
CA SER A 569 1.61 17.06 -19.50
C SER A 569 2.15 18.15 -18.58
N THR A 570 1.25 18.89 -17.93
CA THR A 570 1.60 19.88 -16.90
C THR A 570 1.95 19.24 -15.55
N TYR A 571 1.80 17.91 -15.41
CA TYR A 571 2.27 17.12 -14.27
C TYR A 571 3.81 17.01 -14.29
N ARG A 572 4.49 18.10 -13.95
CA ARG A 572 5.95 18.25 -14.02
C ARG A 572 6.54 18.37 -12.62
N TYR A 573 7.73 17.80 -12.44
CA TYR A 573 8.44 17.80 -11.15
C TYR A 573 8.48 19.19 -10.50
N SER A 574 8.93 20.20 -11.24
CA SER A 574 9.03 21.59 -10.77
C SER A 574 7.68 22.16 -10.33
N ASN A 575 6.63 21.98 -11.14
CA ASN A 575 5.31 22.53 -10.87
C ASN A 575 4.63 21.85 -9.67
N VAL A 576 4.64 20.51 -9.67
CA VAL A 576 3.95 19.70 -8.66
C VAL A 576 4.59 19.89 -7.29
N LEU A 577 5.93 19.84 -7.21
CA LEU A 577 6.61 20.03 -5.93
C LEU A 577 6.59 21.47 -5.46
N ALA A 578 6.66 22.47 -6.35
CA ALA A 578 6.50 23.87 -5.94
C ALA A 578 5.11 24.13 -5.35
N ALA A 579 4.05 23.59 -5.97
CA ALA A 579 2.69 23.69 -5.45
C ALA A 579 2.55 22.98 -4.09
N LYS A 580 3.13 21.78 -3.96
CA LYS A 580 3.13 21.01 -2.71
C LYS A 580 3.89 21.73 -1.60
N LEU A 581 5.05 22.32 -1.90
CA LEU A 581 5.81 23.14 -0.96
C LEU A 581 5.03 24.36 -0.49
N ALA A 582 4.36 25.06 -1.41
CA ALA A 582 3.53 26.21 -1.07
C ALA A 582 2.36 25.81 -0.13
N ASP A 583 1.72 24.66 -0.39
CA ASP A 583 0.68 24.11 0.49
C ASP A 583 1.22 23.80 1.89
N ILE A 584 2.37 23.11 2.00
CA ILE A 584 3.00 22.80 3.30
C ILE A 584 3.40 24.08 4.04
N ASN A 585 4.07 25.01 3.36
CA ASN A 585 4.53 26.28 3.92
C ASN A 585 3.36 27.10 4.49
N SER A 586 2.25 27.16 3.75
CA SER A 586 1.02 27.83 4.18
C SER A 586 0.35 27.09 5.35
N LYS A 587 0.09 25.79 5.19
CA LYS A 587 -0.63 24.94 6.15
C LYS A 587 0.03 24.90 7.52
N PHE A 588 1.36 24.90 7.57
CA PHE A 588 2.13 24.86 8.81
C PHE A 588 2.75 26.21 9.20
N SER A 589 2.45 27.29 8.45
CA SER A 589 2.96 28.64 8.70
C SER A 589 4.49 28.68 8.86
N LEU A 590 5.22 28.04 7.95
CA LEU A 590 6.68 27.85 8.06
C LEU A 590 7.48 29.13 7.73
N GLY A 591 6.89 30.06 6.97
CA GLY A 591 7.52 31.33 6.63
C GLY A 591 8.69 31.22 5.63
N LEU A 592 8.73 30.14 4.85
CA LEU A 592 9.78 29.91 3.84
C LEU A 592 9.60 30.87 2.66
N THR A 593 10.69 31.53 2.25
CA THR A 593 10.74 32.40 1.05
C THR A 593 11.60 31.83 -0.07
N THR A 594 12.41 30.81 0.23
CA THR A 594 13.27 30.06 -0.70
C THR A 594 13.28 28.60 -0.27
N TYR A 595 13.46 27.66 -1.21
CA TYR A 595 13.41 26.22 -0.94
C TYR A 595 14.77 25.55 -1.12
N THR A 596 15.13 24.72 -0.16
CA THR A 596 16.33 23.87 -0.13
C THR A 596 16.02 22.47 -0.66
N LYS A 597 17.06 21.65 -0.89
CA LYS A 597 16.88 20.24 -1.26
C LYS A 597 16.05 19.47 -0.22
N ASP A 598 16.25 19.74 1.07
CA ASP A 598 15.51 19.09 2.16
C ASP A 598 14.02 19.46 2.16
N ASP A 599 13.70 20.69 1.77
CA ASP A 599 12.30 21.09 1.55
C ASP A 599 11.67 20.27 0.43
N TYR A 600 12.35 20.11 -0.71
CA TYR A 600 11.87 19.26 -1.82
C TYR A 600 11.70 17.80 -1.40
N ILE A 601 12.60 17.26 -0.56
CA ILE A 601 12.46 15.91 -0.01
C ILE A 601 11.20 15.80 0.86
N ASN A 602 10.93 16.79 1.72
CA ASN A 602 9.73 16.79 2.56
C ASN A 602 8.43 16.90 1.73
N ALA A 603 8.44 17.75 0.70
CA ALA A 603 7.32 17.91 -0.21
C ALA A 603 7.05 16.66 -1.05
N MET A 604 8.11 16.03 -1.58
CA MET A 604 7.98 14.76 -2.28
C MET A 604 7.45 13.66 -1.36
N GLU A 605 7.86 13.63 -0.09
CA GLU A 605 7.33 12.70 0.90
C GLU A 605 5.83 12.92 1.19
N ASP A 606 5.37 14.18 1.26
CA ASP A 606 3.93 14.47 1.41
C ASP A 606 3.14 14.17 0.12
N LEU A 607 3.75 14.35 -1.06
CA LEU A 607 3.17 13.93 -2.33
C LEU A 607 3.00 12.40 -2.40
N LEU A 608 4.01 11.64 -1.97
CA LEU A 608 3.91 10.18 -1.85
C LEU A 608 2.81 9.78 -0.86
N CYS A 609 2.66 10.49 0.26
CA CYS A 609 1.58 10.26 1.20
C CYS A 609 0.18 10.46 0.58
N ASP A 610 0.03 11.42 -0.33
CA ASP A 610 -1.21 11.63 -1.07
C ASP A 610 -1.46 10.50 -2.08
N GLU A 611 -0.40 9.98 -2.74
CA GLU A 611 -0.54 8.78 -3.58
C GLU A 611 -0.88 7.54 -2.77
N TYR A 612 -0.31 7.35 -1.57
CA TYR A 612 -0.70 6.26 -0.67
C TYR A 612 -2.19 6.36 -0.31
N ALA A 613 -2.70 7.59 -0.15
CA ALA A 613 -4.10 7.82 0.19
C ALA A 613 -5.05 7.38 -0.93
N MET A 614 -4.69 7.62 -2.19
CA MET A 614 -5.52 7.25 -3.33
C MET A 614 -5.34 5.78 -3.71
N GLU A 615 -4.10 5.31 -3.75
CA GLU A 615 -3.75 3.98 -4.19
C GLU A 615 -4.17 2.93 -3.14
N PHE A 616 -3.85 3.12 -1.86
CA PHE A 616 -4.12 2.15 -0.78
C PHE A 616 -5.41 2.41 0.00
N ALA A 617 -6.28 3.30 -0.49
CA ALA A 617 -7.56 3.60 0.15
C ALA A 617 -8.30 2.30 0.52
N PHE A 618 -8.70 2.16 1.78
CA PHE A 618 -9.49 1.02 2.29
C PHE A 618 -8.78 -0.35 2.20
N GLU A 619 -7.45 -0.39 2.19
CA GLU A 619 -6.66 -1.64 2.24
C GLU A 619 -6.19 -2.03 3.65
N GLY A 620 -6.38 -1.19 4.67
CA GLY A 620 -5.95 -1.53 6.03
C GLY A 620 -4.44 -1.32 6.26
N THR A 621 -3.86 -0.26 5.68
CA THR A 621 -2.44 0.11 5.90
C THR A 621 -2.25 1.55 6.40
N ARG A 622 -3.28 2.40 6.27
CA ARG A 622 -3.12 3.86 6.29
C ARG A 622 -2.49 4.41 7.56
N PHE A 623 -2.92 3.97 8.74
CA PHE A 623 -2.36 4.46 10.00
C PHE A 623 -0.86 4.17 10.12
N SER A 624 -0.42 2.99 9.70
CA SER A 624 0.99 2.62 9.71
C SER A 624 1.82 3.55 8.83
N ASP A 625 1.32 3.91 7.64
CA ASP A 625 1.98 4.86 6.75
C ASP A 625 2.09 6.25 7.37
N LEU A 626 0.98 6.78 7.91
CA LEU A 626 0.97 8.09 8.55
C LEU A 626 1.92 8.15 9.75
N ARG A 627 1.93 7.12 10.61
CA ARG A 627 2.83 7.05 11.76
C ARG A 627 4.29 7.02 11.32
N ARG A 628 4.64 6.18 10.36
CA ARG A 628 6.02 6.02 9.87
C ARG A 628 6.54 7.33 9.26
N LEU A 629 5.74 7.98 8.40
CA LEU A 629 6.08 9.28 7.81
C LEU A 629 6.22 10.38 8.88
N ALA A 630 5.35 10.39 9.89
CA ALA A 630 5.46 11.34 11.01
C ALA A 630 6.77 11.14 11.80
N LEU A 631 7.16 9.88 12.06
CA LEU A 631 8.44 9.57 12.70
C LEU A 631 9.63 10.04 11.86
N HIS A 632 9.61 9.81 10.54
CA HIS A 632 10.65 10.29 9.62
C HIS A 632 10.76 11.82 9.61
N LYS A 633 9.62 12.51 9.58
CA LYS A 633 9.54 13.98 9.63
C LYS A 633 10.10 14.53 10.94
N ASN A 634 9.76 13.92 12.09
CA ASN A 634 10.36 14.28 13.38
C ASN A 634 11.88 14.06 13.39
N GLN A 635 12.34 12.91 12.88
CA GLN A 635 13.77 12.57 12.82
C GLN A 635 14.55 13.51 11.89
N SER A 636 13.94 13.99 10.80
CA SER A 636 14.57 14.94 9.88
C SER A 636 14.88 16.30 10.53
N GLY A 637 14.02 16.74 11.46
CA GLY A 637 14.17 18.01 12.18
C GLY A 637 14.08 19.28 11.31
N ILE A 638 13.78 19.17 10.01
CA ILE A 638 13.86 20.28 9.03
C ILE A 638 13.03 21.50 9.48
N TYR A 639 11.82 21.27 10.01
CA TYR A 639 10.92 22.32 10.53
C TYR A 639 10.74 22.27 12.05
N GLY A 640 11.75 21.73 12.75
CA GLY A 640 11.73 21.46 14.19
C GLY A 640 11.44 20.00 14.54
N GLY A 641 11.95 19.54 15.69
CA GLY A 641 11.93 18.12 16.09
C GLY A 641 10.55 17.50 16.35
N ASN A 642 9.48 18.31 16.38
CA ASN A 642 8.09 17.84 16.52
C ASN A 642 7.23 18.12 15.28
N PHE A 643 7.83 18.43 14.13
CA PHE A 643 7.08 18.75 12.91
C PHE A 643 6.20 17.58 12.45
N GLY A 644 6.71 16.35 12.51
CA GLY A 644 5.95 15.15 12.19
C GLY A 644 4.73 14.95 13.09
N ASP A 645 4.83 15.30 14.38
CA ASP A 645 3.67 15.26 15.30
C ASP A 645 2.58 16.26 14.90
N LYS A 646 2.97 17.49 14.53
CA LYS A 646 2.04 18.50 14.01
C LYS A 646 1.40 18.05 12.70
N TRP A 647 2.20 17.45 11.82
CA TRP A 647 1.75 16.93 10.54
C TRP A 647 0.74 15.79 10.73
N LEU A 648 1.02 14.83 11.61
CA LEU A 648 0.12 13.71 11.92
C LEU A 648 -1.20 14.21 12.52
N SER A 649 -1.13 15.09 13.52
CA SER A 649 -2.32 15.70 14.11
C SER A 649 -3.15 16.47 13.09
N THR A 650 -2.54 17.03 12.05
CA THR A 650 -3.24 17.73 10.97
C THR A 650 -3.92 16.74 10.02
N LYS A 651 -3.25 15.63 9.64
CA LYS A 651 -3.87 14.57 8.82
C LYS A 651 -5.07 13.94 9.55
N LEU A 652 -4.97 13.73 10.87
CA LEU A 652 -6.01 13.10 11.68
C LEU A 652 -7.05 14.06 12.26
N GLN A 653 -7.00 15.36 11.94
CA GLN A 653 -7.81 16.40 12.61
C GLN A 653 -9.33 16.15 12.61
N ASN A 654 -9.85 15.45 11.60
CA ASN A 654 -11.28 15.14 11.47
C ASN A 654 -11.71 13.93 12.31
N ASN A 655 -10.80 13.01 12.61
CA ASN A 655 -11.09 11.76 13.34
C ASN A 655 -10.63 11.85 14.81
N ALA A 656 -9.39 12.30 15.04
CA ALA A 656 -8.78 12.40 16.37
C ALA A 656 -7.74 13.55 16.39
N PRO A 657 -8.14 14.79 16.69
CA PRO A 657 -7.21 15.91 16.80
C PRO A 657 -6.28 15.72 18.01
N GLY A 658 -5.01 16.12 17.87
CA GLY A 658 -4.01 16.06 18.95
C GLY A 658 -3.24 14.74 19.05
N ILE A 659 -3.43 13.82 18.12
CA ILE A 659 -2.62 12.60 18.02
C ILE A 659 -1.22 12.92 17.51
N THR A 660 -0.22 12.36 18.19
CA THR A 660 1.22 12.52 17.95
C THR A 660 1.89 11.16 17.89
N THR A 661 3.15 11.11 17.45
CA THR A 661 3.92 9.85 17.43
C THR A 661 4.14 9.23 18.82
N GLN A 662 3.85 9.96 19.89
CA GLN A 662 4.01 9.50 21.28
C GLN A 662 2.74 8.90 21.89
N ASN A 663 1.55 9.40 21.51
CA ASN A 663 0.26 8.95 22.07
C ASN A 663 -0.58 8.14 21.07
N CYS A 664 -0.04 7.86 19.89
CA CYS A 664 -0.71 7.08 18.85
C CYS A 664 -0.64 5.57 19.04
N TYR A 665 -0.36 5.02 20.23
CA TYR A 665 -0.28 3.57 20.43
C TYR A 665 -1.55 3.04 21.10
N LEU A 666 -1.93 1.81 20.75
CA LEU A 666 -2.95 1.07 21.51
C LEU A 666 -2.37 0.68 22.89
N PRO A 667 -3.22 0.55 23.92
CA PRO A 667 -2.76 0.09 25.22
C PRO A 667 -2.25 -1.35 25.11
N TYR A 668 -0.98 -1.58 25.45
CA TYR A 668 -0.47 -2.94 25.57
C TYR A 668 -1.13 -3.63 26.77
N LYS A 669 -1.83 -4.73 26.52
CA LYS A 669 -2.17 -5.68 27.57
C LYS A 669 -1.68 -7.03 27.20
#